data_AF-A0A4Q7PCR8-F1
#
_entry.id   AF-A0A4Q7PCR8-F1
#
_cell.length_a   1.000
_cell.length_b   1.000
_cell.length_c   1.000
_cell.angle_alpha   90.00
_cell.angle_beta   90.00
_cell.angle_gamma   90.00
#
_symmetry.space_group_name_H-M   'P 1'
#
loop_
_entity.id
_entity.type
_entity.pdbx_description
1 polymer ?
#
loop_
_entity_poly.entity_id
_entity_poly.type
_entity_poly.pdbx_seq_one_letter_code
_entity_poly.pdbx_strand_id
1 'polypeptide(L)'
;MKIFLKKHAWGLWLWLIIFLVSSNGLYSFNIDRNDFYIFSNGAGLSNLQISEGRLEPRFNPDVTTYRVNLSFYTFSVTLTPTSIERNARIFIQGQEIRNGASTKKIFLYPGQNEVAVDVRNPDGTQRTYQIFFTRNAPAGNVTVNMRWDLPECDRNSDFFDEDACAAATRDDDGDGVPNFLDFCPGTPPGTPVDEFGCPIEPVVDSDGDEVPDDLDQCPDTPAGEPVDENGCSPSQKDTDGDGVTDDKDQCPNTPAGETVDANGCSPSQKDSDGDGVTDDKDQCPNTPAGETVDANGCSPSQKDTDGDGVTDDKDQCPNTPEGETVDANGCSPSQKDSDGDGVTDDKDQCPNTPAGETVDANGCSPSQKDTDGDGVTDVKDQCPNTPEGETVDANGCSPSQKDSDGDGVTDDKDQCPNTPAGTTVDENGCPLPDSDGDGVPDIIDQCPDTPAGEAVDANGCAPSQKDTDEDGVTDDKDLCPNTPSGAEVDENGCSKDQIDTDGDGIPDYLDQCPDTPEGQEVDENGCAPSQKDSDNDGVTDDKDQCPDTPEDQEVDENGCAPSQKDSDNDGVTDDVDQCPDTPAGTEVDENGCAPSQKDSDNDGVTDDKDQCPDTPVGQEVDENGCAPSQKDSDNDGVTDDKDQCPDTPEGEEVDENGCSKDQIDTDQDGIPDYLDQCPDSPAGAEVDENGCSKDQIDTDEDGIPDYLDQCPGTPEGEQVDENGCAPSQKDTDNDGVTDDMDLCPDTPEGAEVDENGCALSQKDTDNDGVTDDMDLCPDTPEGAEVDENGCALSQKDTDKDGVTDDKDLCPNTPEGEEVDEYGCSVNELEPTIVVDFEDFAMIEVPWGTLFDQIGLPTEVQVTTEDGLTFTFPIIWSPIGYDPYQSGPYILEGVIQLPNSWEPQFDRIPSITVLVLPKDPPLDLILSNDFFNQTNMNTPILVGEFTVIDPIDDIHTIELAPGVADNDLFSIIDGQLYWNNTDLAPGKNIFTIIVTVTDRDGNVITKEFTITRNLTELLQEMEIPNTFTPDGDGINDDWGIPLLEMFNSVRMHIYERGGLRVFFTNKPTDRWDGTYMGKPLPIDTYYYVIEVDDNKESRKGILNLLRRN
;
A
#
# COMPACT_ATOMS: atom_id res chain seq x y z
N MET A 1 62.20 22.42 51.52
CA MET A 1 61.59 22.24 52.85
C MET A 1 60.95 20.86 52.84
N LYS A 2 61.28 19.98 53.81
CA LYS A 2 60.62 18.76 54.31
C LYS A 2 59.48 18.08 53.49
N ILE A 3 59.32 16.75 53.38
CA ILE A 3 60.02 15.54 53.88
C ILE A 3 59.31 14.29 53.28
N PHE A 4 60.08 13.27 52.88
CA PHE A 4 59.84 11.79 52.94
C PHE A 4 58.72 11.16 52.07
N LEU A 5 58.81 9.95 51.51
CA LEU A 5 59.78 8.83 51.38
C LEU A 5 59.14 7.92 50.30
N LYS A 6 59.80 7.57 49.20
CA LYS A 6 60.59 6.33 49.02
C LYS A 6 59.90 5.00 49.39
N LYS A 7 59.36 4.34 48.36
CA LYS A 7 59.73 3.03 47.78
C LYS A 7 59.27 3.06 46.29
N HIS A 8 60.02 3.73 45.41
CA HIS A 8 60.96 3.21 44.40
C HIS A 8 60.23 2.47 43.26
N ALA A 9 59.68 3.19 42.27
CA ALA A 9 60.29 3.78 41.06
C ALA A 9 60.32 2.76 39.91
N TRP A 10 59.51 2.99 38.87
CA TRP A 10 59.75 2.84 37.41
C TRP A 10 58.51 3.34 36.65
N GLY A 11 58.71 3.88 35.43
CA GLY A 11 57.66 4.25 34.47
C GLY A 11 57.23 5.73 34.48
N LEU A 12 58.08 6.62 33.95
CA LEU A 12 57.75 8.04 33.75
C LEU A 12 56.77 8.22 32.59
N TRP A 13 55.71 8.97 32.86
CA TRP A 13 54.78 9.58 31.93
C TRP A 13 55.47 10.46 30.88
N LEU A 14 55.07 10.34 29.61
CA LEU A 14 54.78 11.43 28.66
C LEU A 14 54.19 10.79 27.38
N TRP A 15 52.86 10.68 27.25
CA TRP A 15 52.02 11.52 26.37
C TRP A 15 52.61 11.78 24.98
N LEU A 16 52.14 11.04 23.96
CA LEU A 16 52.01 11.58 22.61
C LEU A 16 50.51 11.64 22.27
N ILE A 17 49.95 12.84 22.31
CA ILE A 17 48.64 13.14 21.74
C ILE A 17 48.88 13.32 20.24
N ILE A 18 48.22 12.52 19.40
CA ILE A 18 48.00 12.93 18.01
C ILE A 18 46.64 13.63 17.99
N PHE A 19 46.69 14.97 17.95
CA PHE A 19 45.55 15.79 17.59
C PHE A 19 45.46 15.79 16.07
N LEU A 20 44.45 15.13 15.51
CA LEU A 20 43.94 15.51 14.19
C LEU A 20 42.79 16.50 14.42
N VAL A 21 43.07 17.75 14.06
CA VAL A 21 42.08 18.81 14.01
C VAL A 21 41.35 18.65 12.69
N SER A 22 40.12 18.13 12.72
CA SER A 22 39.09 18.49 11.76
C SER A 22 37.99 19.23 12.52
N SER A 23 37.33 20.16 11.84
CA SER A 23 36.50 21.21 12.43
C SER A 23 35.21 20.72 13.11
N ASN A 24 34.96 19.42 13.31
CA ASN A 24 33.73 18.91 13.95
C ASN A 24 33.85 17.60 14.78
N GLY A 25 34.90 17.41 15.62
CA GLY A 25 34.83 16.50 16.79
C GLY A 25 35.89 15.37 16.86
N LEU A 26 36.19 14.92 18.09
CA LEU A 26 37.19 13.89 18.44
C LEU A 26 36.55 12.48 18.50
N TYR A 27 37.13 11.50 17.80
CA TYR A 27 36.84 10.07 17.96
C TYR A 27 37.98 9.36 18.70
N SER A 28 37.63 8.46 19.62
CA SER A 28 38.52 7.51 20.29
C SER A 28 38.10 6.09 19.89
N PHE A 29 39.06 5.19 19.71
CA PHE A 29 38.81 3.76 19.50
C PHE A 29 39.36 2.97 20.69
N ASN A 30 38.60 1.99 21.18
CA ASN A 30 39.07 1.03 22.18
C ASN A 30 38.53 -0.35 21.82
N ILE A 31 39.42 -1.32 21.63
CA ILE A 31 39.10 -2.67 21.15
C ILE A 31 39.06 -3.62 22.34
N ASP A 32 37.91 -4.24 22.61
CA ASP A 32 37.80 -5.42 23.47
C ASP A 32 36.86 -6.47 22.84
N ARG A 33 37.18 -7.74 23.06
CA ARG A 33 36.95 -8.86 22.13
C ARG A 33 35.66 -9.65 22.40
N ASN A 34 34.50 -8.99 22.62
CA ASN A 34 33.24 -9.74 22.80
C ASN A 34 31.90 -9.06 22.42
N ASP A 35 31.85 -7.86 21.83
CA ASP A 35 30.60 -7.33 21.23
C ASP A 35 30.92 -6.25 20.20
N PHE A 36 30.45 -6.41 18.96
CA PHE A 36 30.70 -5.46 17.86
C PHE A 36 29.65 -4.33 17.88
N TYR A 37 29.95 -3.23 18.58
CA TYR A 37 29.21 -1.97 18.47
C TYR A 37 30.18 -0.81 18.25
N ILE A 38 29.98 -0.03 17.19
CA ILE A 38 30.70 1.22 16.94
C ILE A 38 30.15 2.27 17.92
N PHE A 39 30.85 2.52 19.02
CA PHE A 39 30.53 3.65 19.89
C PHE A 39 31.34 4.87 19.48
N SER A 40 30.62 5.94 19.12
CA SER A 40 31.21 7.27 19.21
C SER A 40 31.59 7.53 20.67
N ASN A 41 32.77 8.11 20.84
CA ASN A 41 33.36 8.83 21.99
C ASN A 41 32.54 9.40 23.17
N GLY A 42 31.21 9.31 23.19
CA GLY A 42 30.39 10.27 23.91
C GLY A 42 29.17 9.66 24.57
N ALA A 43 28.88 10.15 25.78
CA ALA A 43 27.65 9.94 26.51
C ALA A 43 26.44 9.95 25.56
N GLY A 44 25.67 8.86 25.48
CA GLY A 44 24.59 8.72 24.51
C GLY A 44 23.49 7.79 25.00
N LEU A 45 22.29 7.97 24.48
CA LEU A 45 21.14 7.10 24.76
C LEU A 45 21.10 5.96 23.75
N SER A 46 20.85 4.73 24.21
CA SER A 46 20.54 3.58 23.36
C SER A 46 19.03 3.46 23.10
N ASN A 47 18.21 4.12 23.92
CA ASN A 47 16.77 4.18 23.74
C ASN A 47 16.17 5.44 24.41
N LEU A 48 15.08 5.95 23.86
CA LEU A 48 14.25 6.99 24.47
C LEU A 48 12.77 6.70 24.17
N GLN A 49 12.02 6.30 25.19
CA GLN A 49 10.57 6.06 25.07
C GLN A 49 9.77 7.23 25.65
N ILE A 50 8.62 7.53 25.04
CA ILE A 50 7.66 8.54 25.48
C ILE A 50 6.28 7.88 25.70
N SER A 51 5.52 8.34 26.69
CA SER A 51 4.22 7.73 27.02
C SER A 51 3.09 8.03 26.03
N GLU A 52 3.17 9.15 25.32
CA GLU A 52 2.14 9.66 24.41
C GLU A 52 2.83 10.41 23.26
N GLY A 53 2.33 10.24 22.03
CA GLY A 53 2.92 10.81 20.82
C GLY A 53 4.06 9.97 20.23
N ARG A 54 4.65 10.45 19.12
CA ARG A 54 5.78 9.82 18.42
C ARG A 54 6.95 10.79 18.29
N LEU A 55 8.18 10.29 18.48
CA LEU A 55 9.40 11.06 18.21
C LEU A 55 9.60 11.22 16.70
N GLU A 56 9.82 12.46 16.27
CA GLU A 56 10.15 12.82 14.89
C GLU A 56 11.51 13.54 14.85
N PRO A 57 12.52 12.97 14.16
CA PRO A 57 12.53 11.65 13.50
C PRO A 57 12.45 10.48 14.50
N ARG A 58 12.27 9.23 14.02
CA ARG A 58 12.31 8.02 14.88
C ARG A 58 13.65 7.98 15.63
N PHE A 59 13.64 7.52 16.89
CA PHE A 59 14.80 7.58 17.76
C PHE A 59 16.08 7.00 17.11
N ASN A 60 17.11 7.83 17.05
CA ASN A 60 18.45 7.51 16.61
C ASN A 60 19.46 8.12 17.61
N PRO A 61 20.41 7.35 18.16
CA PRO A 61 21.36 7.81 19.19
C PRO A 61 22.18 9.05 18.79
N ASP A 62 22.39 9.28 17.49
CA ASP A 62 23.15 10.40 16.93
C ASP A 62 22.30 11.65 16.66
N VAL A 63 20.98 11.52 16.69
CA VAL A 63 20.05 12.66 16.60
C VAL A 63 19.79 13.21 17.99
N THR A 64 20.12 14.49 18.20
CA THR A 64 19.99 15.18 19.50
C THR A 64 18.76 16.07 19.61
N THR A 65 17.95 16.20 18.55
CA THR A 65 16.73 17.02 18.56
C THR A 65 15.53 16.25 18.03
N TYR A 66 14.44 16.26 18.79
CA TYR A 66 13.20 15.56 18.46
C TYR A 66 11.99 16.49 18.61
N ARG A 67 10.98 16.26 17.78
CA ARG A 67 9.66 16.90 17.88
C ARG A 67 8.60 15.85 18.18
N VAL A 68 7.58 16.25 18.93
CA VAL A 68 6.42 15.42 19.26
C VAL A 68 5.17 16.29 19.21
N ASN A 69 4.27 16.02 18.27
CA ASN A 69 2.97 16.69 18.20
C ASN A 69 1.93 15.93 19.03
N LEU A 70 1.21 16.66 19.89
CA LEU A 70 0.25 16.09 20.84
C LEU A 70 -1.12 16.73 20.69
N SER A 71 -2.16 15.93 20.98
CA SER A 71 -3.54 16.41 20.99
C SER A 71 -3.79 17.42 22.11
N PHE A 72 -4.83 18.24 21.97
CA PHE A 72 -5.30 19.17 23.00
C PHE A 72 -5.50 18.51 24.37
N TYR A 73 -5.93 17.24 24.40
CA TYR A 73 -6.24 16.52 25.65
C TYR A 73 -4.99 16.01 26.40
N THR A 74 -3.79 16.09 25.81
CA THR A 74 -2.57 15.53 26.39
C THR A 74 -1.80 16.58 27.20
N PHE A 75 -2.11 16.70 28.49
CA PHE A 75 -1.51 17.70 29.40
C PHE A 75 -0.27 17.20 30.18
N SER A 76 0.13 15.94 30.03
CA SER A 76 1.36 15.43 30.63
C SER A 76 1.93 14.23 29.87
N VAL A 77 3.26 14.06 29.91
CA VAL A 77 3.99 12.92 29.34
C VAL A 77 4.99 12.33 30.34
N THR A 78 5.44 11.09 30.14
CA THR A 78 6.60 10.52 30.85
C THR A 78 7.67 10.07 29.85
N LEU A 79 8.93 10.20 30.24
CA LEU A 79 10.10 9.80 29.45
C LEU A 79 10.81 8.61 30.09
N THR A 80 11.25 7.64 29.30
CA THR A 80 12.08 6.51 29.78
C THR A 80 13.37 6.45 28.95
N PRO A 81 14.43 7.16 29.36
CA PRO A 81 15.72 7.15 28.67
C PRO A 81 16.60 5.98 29.12
N THR A 82 17.26 5.32 28.17
CA THR A 82 18.25 4.27 28.42
C THR A 82 19.59 4.71 27.86
N SER A 83 20.62 4.79 28.71
CA SER A 83 21.99 5.13 28.30
C SER A 83 22.70 3.91 27.75
N ILE A 84 23.52 4.14 26.72
CA ILE A 84 24.49 3.19 26.16
C ILE A 84 25.44 2.68 27.25
N GLU A 85 25.97 3.61 28.05
CA GLU A 85 26.91 3.27 29.12
C GLU A 85 26.20 2.91 30.42
N ARG A 86 26.60 1.77 31.01
CA ARG A 86 26.02 1.23 32.24
C ARG A 86 26.16 2.17 33.45
N ASN A 87 27.23 2.97 33.48
CA ASN A 87 27.57 3.85 34.60
C ASN A 87 27.25 5.34 34.33
N ALA A 88 26.62 5.67 33.21
CA ALA A 88 26.20 7.03 32.92
C ALA A 88 25.07 7.49 33.85
N ARG A 89 25.04 8.80 34.12
CA ARG A 89 23.99 9.46 34.90
C ARG A 89 23.12 10.28 33.97
N ILE A 90 21.81 10.04 34.01
CA ILE A 90 20.84 10.74 33.15
C ILE A 90 20.10 11.78 33.98
N PHE A 91 19.98 13.00 33.47
CA PHE A 91 19.24 14.09 34.08
C PHE A 91 18.16 14.60 33.14
N ILE A 92 16.94 14.75 33.64
CA ILE A 92 15.82 15.36 32.91
C ILE A 92 15.35 16.56 33.71
N GLN A 93 15.34 17.74 33.09
CA GLN A 93 15.03 19.01 33.78
C GLN A 93 15.85 19.21 35.08
N GLY A 94 17.10 18.71 35.09
CA GLY A 94 18.00 18.77 36.24
C GLY A 94 17.79 17.72 37.34
N GLN A 95 16.75 16.87 37.23
CA GLN A 95 16.54 15.74 38.15
C GLN A 95 17.25 14.49 37.63
N GLU A 96 18.05 13.85 38.47
CA GLU A 96 18.68 12.58 38.14
C GLU A 96 17.67 11.43 38.13
N ILE A 97 17.66 10.68 37.03
CA ILE A 97 16.80 9.51 36.80
C ILE A 97 17.70 8.28 36.65
N ARG A 98 17.26 7.14 37.18
CA ARG A 98 18.00 5.89 37.01
C ARG A 98 17.97 5.47 35.53
N ASN A 99 19.08 4.95 35.02
CA ASN A 99 19.17 4.44 33.66
C ASN A 99 18.05 3.41 33.39
N GLY A 100 17.25 3.63 32.33
CA GLY A 100 16.10 2.81 31.93
C GLY A 100 14.83 3.01 32.77
N ALA A 101 14.80 3.96 33.71
CA ALA A 101 13.62 4.24 34.53
C ALA A 101 12.76 5.36 33.93
N SER A 102 11.44 5.21 34.03
CA SER A 102 10.50 6.24 33.60
C SER A 102 10.48 7.44 34.55
N THR A 103 10.35 8.64 34.01
CA THR A 103 10.16 9.87 34.80
C THR A 103 8.81 9.88 35.51
N LYS A 104 8.65 10.80 36.47
CA LYS A 104 7.31 11.25 36.86
C LYS A 104 6.64 11.98 35.68
N LYS A 105 5.32 12.21 35.78
CA LYS A 105 4.57 13.01 34.80
C LYS A 105 5.19 14.40 34.65
N ILE A 106 5.58 14.74 33.43
CA ILE A 106 6.03 16.07 33.00
C ILE A 106 4.79 16.79 32.47
N PHE A 107 4.39 17.88 33.12
CA PHE A 107 3.23 18.66 32.70
C PHE A 107 3.56 19.54 31.49
N LEU A 108 2.59 19.66 30.58
CA LEU A 108 2.72 20.41 29.33
C LEU A 108 1.73 21.59 29.32
N TYR A 109 2.23 22.75 28.95
CA TYR A 109 1.46 23.96 28.67
C TYR A 109 0.95 23.97 27.22
N PRO A 110 -0.09 24.74 26.90
CA PRO A 110 -0.42 25.09 25.51
C PRO A 110 0.80 25.47 24.67
N GLY A 111 0.86 25.02 23.41
CA GLY A 111 1.96 25.34 22.50
C GLY A 111 3.21 24.48 22.71
N GLN A 112 4.37 25.04 22.38
CA GLN A 112 5.64 24.31 22.39
C GLN A 112 6.27 24.26 23.80
N ASN A 113 6.56 23.05 24.27
CA ASN A 113 7.23 22.75 25.54
C ASN A 113 8.58 22.11 25.24
N GLU A 114 9.63 22.60 25.88
CA GLU A 114 10.99 22.07 25.70
C GLU A 114 11.40 21.20 26.89
N VAL A 115 11.90 20.00 26.62
CA VAL A 115 12.43 19.08 27.63
C VAL A 115 13.82 18.60 27.22
N ALA A 116 14.81 18.94 28.05
CA ALA A 116 16.20 18.51 27.88
C ALA A 116 16.49 17.22 28.66
N VAL A 117 17.15 16.25 28.01
CA VAL A 117 17.68 15.02 28.59
C VAL A 117 19.21 15.03 28.50
N ASP A 118 19.89 15.25 29.61
CA ASP A 118 21.36 15.23 29.71
C ASP A 118 21.86 13.84 30.11
N VAL A 119 22.75 13.25 29.32
CA VAL A 119 23.51 12.05 29.67
C VAL A 119 24.92 12.46 30.04
N ARG A 120 25.43 12.02 31.20
CA ARG A 120 26.77 12.35 31.69
C ARG A 120 27.52 11.09 32.09
N ASN A 121 28.66 10.86 31.47
CA ASN A 121 29.52 9.74 31.78
C ASN A 121 30.48 10.05 32.95
N PRO A 122 31.02 9.02 33.63
CA PRO A 122 32.00 9.20 34.70
C PRO A 122 33.31 9.89 34.28
N ASP A 123 33.67 9.78 32.99
CA ASP A 123 34.87 10.40 32.39
C ASP A 123 34.73 11.92 32.14
N GLY A 124 33.51 12.46 32.32
CA GLY A 124 33.19 13.86 32.12
C GLY A 124 32.61 14.21 30.75
N THR A 125 32.45 13.24 29.84
CA THR A 125 31.74 13.44 28.58
C THR A 125 30.23 13.57 28.82
N GLN A 126 29.56 14.41 28.01
CA GLN A 126 28.12 14.65 28.12
C GLN A 126 27.47 14.86 26.76
N ARG A 127 26.19 14.49 26.63
CA ARG A 127 25.34 14.76 25.46
C ARG A 127 23.94 15.11 25.94
N THR A 128 23.32 16.06 25.26
CA THR A 128 21.97 16.54 25.60
C THR A 128 21.04 16.26 24.42
N TYR A 129 19.89 15.66 24.70
CA TYR A 129 18.80 15.44 23.76
C TYR A 129 17.67 16.45 24.05
N GLN A 130 17.28 17.23 23.05
CA GLN A 130 16.26 18.26 23.12
C GLN A 130 14.96 17.74 22.51
N ILE A 131 13.88 17.73 23.29
CA ILE A 131 12.57 17.23 22.87
C ILE A 131 11.57 18.37 22.94
N PHE A 132 10.99 18.73 21.78
CA PHE A 132 9.97 19.75 21.64
C PHE A 132 8.58 19.11 21.55
N PHE A 133 7.81 19.19 22.63
CA PHE A 133 6.40 18.76 22.66
C PHE A 133 5.49 19.92 22.26
N THR A 134 4.76 19.82 21.17
CA THR A 134 3.77 20.83 20.77
C THR A 134 2.37 20.34 21.14
N ARG A 135 1.73 21.02 22.09
CA ARG A 135 0.32 20.77 22.46
C ARG A 135 -0.58 21.69 21.66
N ASN A 136 -1.29 21.13 20.68
CA ASN A 136 -2.09 21.89 19.72
C ASN A 136 -3.40 22.42 20.33
N ALA A 137 -3.85 23.58 19.85
CA ALA A 137 -5.18 24.11 20.12
C ALA A 137 -6.26 23.19 19.52
N PRO A 138 -7.48 23.14 20.08
CA PRO A 138 -8.57 22.34 19.51
C PRO A 138 -8.99 22.90 18.14
N ALA A 139 -9.18 22.04 17.15
CA ALA A 139 -9.71 22.42 15.85
C ALA A 139 -11.24 22.53 15.91
N GLY A 140 -11.78 23.75 15.76
CA GLY A 140 -13.23 24.03 15.67
C GLY A 140 -13.88 24.53 16.96
N ASN A 141 -15.17 24.92 16.85
CA ASN A 141 -15.99 25.45 17.96
C ASN A 141 -16.40 24.31 18.91
N VAL A 142 -15.48 23.88 19.77
CA VAL A 142 -15.74 22.85 20.78
C VAL A 142 -16.38 23.51 22.00
N THR A 143 -17.69 23.34 22.20
CA THR A 143 -18.30 23.62 23.51
C THR A 143 -17.86 22.55 24.50
N VAL A 144 -16.89 22.86 25.35
CA VAL A 144 -16.32 21.89 26.30
C VAL A 144 -17.25 21.75 27.51
N ASN A 145 -18.20 20.81 27.44
CA ASN A 145 -18.98 20.40 28.61
C ASN A 145 -18.31 19.19 29.27
N MET A 146 -17.06 19.37 29.73
CA MET A 146 -16.31 18.33 30.42
C MET A 146 -16.06 18.67 31.88
N ARG A 147 -16.57 17.79 32.74
CA ARG A 147 -16.25 17.77 34.15
C ARG A 147 -14.87 17.14 34.27
N TRP A 148 -13.84 17.98 34.31
CA TRP A 148 -12.46 17.55 34.52
C TRP A 148 -12.37 16.75 35.82
N ASP A 149 -12.02 15.46 35.73
CA ASP A 149 -11.61 14.65 36.88
C ASP A 149 -10.23 15.14 37.33
N LEU A 150 -10.19 16.36 37.89
CA LEU A 150 -9.05 16.83 38.65
C LEU A 150 -8.92 15.91 39.87
N PRO A 151 -7.74 15.30 40.11
CA PRO A 151 -7.53 14.46 41.28
C PRO A 151 -7.93 15.24 42.53
N GLU A 152 -8.80 14.64 43.36
CA GLU A 152 -9.09 15.23 44.67
C GLU A 152 -7.75 15.47 45.38
N CYS A 153 -7.44 16.74 45.70
CA CYS A 153 -6.29 17.09 46.54
C CYS A 153 -6.53 16.54 47.96
N ASP A 154 -6.46 15.23 48.14
CA ASP A 154 -6.53 14.55 49.41
C ASP A 154 -5.19 14.69 50.12
N ARG A 155 -5.22 15.33 51.29
CA ARG A 155 -4.02 15.66 52.08
C ARG A 155 -3.40 14.46 52.81
N ASN A 156 -3.72 13.23 52.41
CA ASN A 156 -3.43 12.03 53.18
C ASN A 156 -2.94 10.80 52.37
N SER A 157 -2.58 10.92 51.09
CA SER A 157 -1.91 9.83 50.38
C SER A 157 -0.38 9.95 50.45
N ASP A 158 0.29 8.91 50.92
CA ASP A 158 1.77 8.79 50.92
C ASP A 158 2.38 8.59 49.51
N PHE A 159 1.62 8.97 48.47
CA PHE A 159 1.97 8.94 47.06
C PHE A 159 1.45 10.25 46.46
N PHE A 160 2.38 11.09 46.00
CA PHE A 160 2.26 12.33 45.20
C PHE A 160 2.48 13.69 45.87
N ASP A 161 3.27 14.48 45.12
CA ASP A 161 3.96 15.74 45.40
C ASP A 161 3.03 16.92 45.72
N GLU A 162 3.47 17.75 46.66
CA GLU A 162 2.96 19.12 46.90
C GLU A 162 2.96 20.00 45.63
N ASP A 163 3.71 19.64 44.58
CA ASP A 163 3.90 20.42 43.36
C ASP A 163 2.77 20.28 42.31
N ALA A 164 2.02 19.16 42.28
CA ALA A 164 1.01 18.93 41.22
C ALA A 164 -0.29 19.73 41.43
N CYS A 165 -0.81 19.82 42.67
CA CYS A 165 -1.97 20.68 42.97
C CYS A 165 -1.60 22.17 42.87
N ALA A 166 -0.34 22.54 43.13
CA ALA A 166 0.13 23.91 42.95
C ALA A 166 0.15 24.30 41.47
N ALA A 167 0.67 23.44 40.58
CA ALA A 167 0.69 23.69 39.14
C ALA A 167 -0.72 23.72 38.51
N ALA A 168 -1.63 22.84 38.94
CA ALA A 168 -3.01 22.78 38.43
C ALA A 168 -3.92 23.93 38.92
N THR A 169 -3.43 24.79 39.81
CA THR A 169 -4.17 25.99 40.27
C THR A 169 -3.36 27.26 40.11
N ARG A 170 -2.21 27.15 39.42
CA ARG A 170 -1.33 28.28 39.14
C ARG A 170 -1.87 29.03 37.93
N ASP A 171 -2.08 30.30 38.16
CA ASP A 171 -2.58 31.31 37.25
C ASP A 171 -1.62 32.49 37.42
N ASP A 172 -0.65 32.60 36.50
CA ASP A 172 0.51 33.49 36.62
C ASP A 172 0.17 34.94 36.28
N ASP A 173 -0.82 35.17 35.42
CA ASP A 173 -1.30 36.50 35.03
C ASP A 173 -2.59 36.91 35.74
N GLY A 174 -3.27 35.97 36.41
CA GLY A 174 -4.33 36.23 37.38
C GLY A 174 -5.68 36.51 36.74
N ASP A 175 -5.91 36.04 35.51
CA ASP A 175 -7.13 36.26 34.74
C ASP A 175 -8.28 35.29 35.13
N GLY A 176 -7.96 34.25 35.93
CA GLY A 176 -8.90 33.24 36.40
C GLY A 176 -8.83 31.91 35.66
N VAL A 177 -7.99 31.80 34.63
CA VAL A 177 -7.71 30.57 33.88
C VAL A 177 -6.33 30.05 34.27
N PRO A 178 -6.20 28.81 34.79
CA PRO A 178 -4.90 28.28 35.15
C PRO A 178 -3.98 28.13 33.93
N ASN A 179 -2.67 28.35 34.11
CA ASN A 179 -1.63 28.31 33.07
C ASN A 179 -1.70 27.06 32.15
N PHE A 180 -2.16 25.92 32.64
CA PHE A 180 -2.21 24.69 31.86
C PHE A 180 -3.41 24.63 30.89
N LEU A 181 -4.35 25.56 30.98
CA LEU A 181 -5.47 25.79 30.06
C LEU A 181 -5.39 27.15 29.36
N ASP A 182 -4.53 28.05 29.83
CA ASP A 182 -4.33 29.40 29.32
C ASP A 182 -3.45 29.44 28.06
N PHE A 183 -4.05 29.78 26.91
CA PHE A 183 -3.40 29.97 25.61
C PHE A 183 -2.97 31.43 25.37
N CYS A 184 -3.33 32.36 26.25
CA CYS A 184 -3.07 33.79 26.16
C CYS A 184 -2.32 34.33 27.40
N PRO A 185 -1.11 33.82 27.67
CA PRO A 185 -0.36 34.18 28.86
C PRO A 185 0.04 35.67 28.85
N GLY A 186 -0.35 36.38 29.90
CA GLY A 186 -0.09 37.80 30.11
C GLY A 186 -1.35 38.68 30.10
N THR A 187 -2.54 38.08 30.14
CA THR A 187 -3.80 38.80 30.26
C THR A 187 -3.88 39.50 31.62
N PRO A 188 -4.11 40.84 31.67
CA PRO A 188 -4.08 41.56 32.95
C PRO A 188 -5.12 41.03 33.94
N PRO A 189 -4.80 40.90 35.24
CA PRO A 189 -5.73 40.35 36.22
C PRO A 189 -7.01 41.19 36.32
N GLY A 190 -8.16 40.54 36.17
CA GLY A 190 -9.48 41.18 36.16
C GLY A 190 -9.99 41.63 34.77
N THR A 191 -9.23 41.35 33.71
CA THR A 191 -9.75 41.39 32.33
C THR A 191 -10.72 40.23 32.16
N PRO A 192 -11.95 40.43 31.65
CA PRO A 192 -12.82 39.31 31.29
C PRO A 192 -12.11 38.45 30.25
N VAL A 193 -12.02 37.15 30.49
CA VAL A 193 -11.34 36.19 29.60
C VAL A 193 -12.28 35.05 29.23
N ASP A 194 -12.06 34.45 28.06
CA ASP A 194 -12.74 33.22 27.66
C ASP A 194 -12.25 32.00 28.46
N GLU A 195 -12.70 30.78 28.11
CA GLU A 195 -12.30 29.57 28.83
C GLU A 195 -10.82 29.18 28.66
N PHE A 196 -10.07 29.91 27.81
CA PHE A 196 -8.66 29.70 27.49
C PHE A 196 -7.75 30.88 27.87
N GLY A 197 -8.23 31.83 28.69
CA GLY A 197 -7.41 32.93 29.23
C GLY A 197 -7.21 34.11 28.29
N CYS A 198 -7.93 34.14 27.16
CA CYS A 198 -7.78 35.21 26.17
C CYS A 198 -8.66 36.42 26.49
N PRO A 199 -8.14 37.67 26.44
CA PRO A 199 -8.91 38.88 26.73
C PRO A 199 -10.17 38.95 25.87
N ILE A 200 -11.33 38.95 26.51
CA ILE A 200 -12.56 39.38 25.89
C ILE A 200 -12.48 40.91 25.89
N GLU A 201 -12.28 41.51 24.71
CA GLU A 201 -12.17 42.96 24.61
C GLU A 201 -13.40 43.62 25.25
N PRO A 202 -13.25 44.76 25.95
CA PRO A 202 -14.38 45.54 26.39
C PRO A 202 -15.01 46.20 25.17
N VAL A 203 -15.83 45.43 24.46
CA VAL A 203 -17.05 45.81 23.79
C VAL A 203 -17.26 47.34 23.79
N VAL A 204 -16.56 48.00 22.87
CA VAL A 204 -16.75 49.42 22.57
C VAL A 204 -18.11 49.47 21.90
N ASP A 205 -19.03 50.30 22.38
CA ASP A 205 -20.32 50.52 21.73
C ASP A 205 -20.27 51.98 21.26
N SER A 206 -19.83 52.14 20.01
CA SER A 206 -19.46 53.43 19.42
C SER A 206 -20.67 54.32 19.14
N ASP A 207 -21.85 53.74 18.89
CA ASP A 207 -23.08 54.47 18.57
C ASP A 207 -24.13 54.49 19.72
N GLY A 208 -23.91 53.68 20.77
CA GLY A 208 -24.63 53.69 22.03
C GLY A 208 -25.96 52.95 22.01
N ASP A 209 -26.08 51.91 21.20
CA ASP A 209 -27.32 51.15 20.97
C ASP A 209 -27.50 49.93 21.91
N GLU A 210 -26.56 49.75 22.86
CA GLU A 210 -26.46 48.63 23.80
C GLU A 210 -25.94 47.31 23.19
N VAL A 211 -25.47 47.33 21.94
CA VAL A 211 -24.72 46.25 21.29
C VAL A 211 -23.26 46.68 21.04
N PRO A 212 -22.28 45.84 21.37
CA PRO A 212 -20.87 46.15 21.16
C PRO A 212 -20.39 46.14 19.70
N ASP A 213 -19.50 47.05 19.29
CA ASP A 213 -18.84 47.18 17.97
C ASP A 213 -18.35 45.86 17.33
N ASP A 214 -17.91 44.89 18.13
CA ASP A 214 -17.44 43.57 17.66
C ASP A 214 -18.58 42.59 17.37
N LEU A 215 -19.75 42.83 17.97
CA LEU A 215 -21.02 42.13 17.72
C LEU A 215 -22.02 43.00 16.93
N ASP A 216 -21.73 44.29 16.77
CA ASP A 216 -22.56 45.31 16.14
C ASP A 216 -22.20 45.42 14.67
N GLN A 217 -23.11 44.89 13.86
CA GLN A 217 -23.01 44.91 12.41
C GLN A 217 -23.50 46.24 11.82
N CYS A 218 -23.99 47.15 12.66
CA CYS A 218 -24.59 48.43 12.30
C CYS A 218 -24.03 49.62 13.11
N PRO A 219 -22.71 49.93 13.01
CA PRO A 219 -21.95 50.83 13.89
C PRO A 219 -22.30 52.35 13.84
N ASP A 220 -23.45 52.71 13.25
CA ASP A 220 -23.97 54.08 13.14
C ASP A 220 -25.49 54.15 13.51
N THR A 221 -25.95 53.24 14.38
CA THR A 221 -27.34 53.12 14.82
C THR A 221 -27.86 54.37 15.52
N PRO A 222 -28.96 54.99 15.01
CA PRO A 222 -29.53 56.17 15.61
C PRO A 222 -29.99 55.92 17.06
N ALA A 223 -29.32 56.60 17.99
CA ALA A 223 -29.57 56.46 19.42
C ALA A 223 -31.06 56.52 19.83
N GLY A 224 -31.56 55.42 20.41
CA GLY A 224 -32.89 55.28 21.00
C GLY A 224 -33.90 54.45 20.19
N GLU A 225 -33.49 53.91 19.03
CA GLU A 225 -34.25 52.87 18.32
C GLU A 225 -33.96 51.48 18.95
N PRO A 226 -34.95 50.55 19.00
CA PRO A 226 -34.71 49.20 19.50
C PRO A 226 -33.93 48.39 18.48
N VAL A 227 -32.82 47.79 18.92
CA VAL A 227 -31.91 46.99 18.09
C VAL A 227 -32.04 45.51 18.42
N ASP A 228 -31.59 44.66 17.51
CA ASP A 228 -31.53 43.21 17.72
C ASP A 228 -30.18 42.77 18.31
N GLU A 229 -29.89 41.47 18.30
CA GLU A 229 -28.65 40.93 18.87
C GLU A 229 -27.36 41.33 18.12
N ASN A 230 -27.48 41.93 16.93
CA ASN A 230 -26.37 42.38 16.08
C ASN A 230 -26.27 43.91 15.97
N GLY A 231 -26.92 44.68 16.86
CA GLY A 231 -26.82 46.15 16.89
C GLY A 231 -27.60 46.86 15.76
N CYS A 232 -28.38 46.10 14.99
CA CYS A 232 -29.09 46.66 13.88
C CYS A 232 -30.52 47.02 14.27
N SER A 233 -30.84 48.32 14.21
CA SER A 233 -32.23 48.75 14.26
C SER A 233 -32.98 48.27 12.99
N PRO A 234 -34.30 48.00 13.05
CA PRO A 234 -35.08 47.65 11.86
C PRO A 234 -34.99 48.66 10.71
N SER A 235 -34.50 49.88 10.97
CA SER A 235 -34.33 50.93 9.97
C SER A 235 -32.97 50.92 9.25
N GLN A 236 -32.06 50.03 9.66
CA GLN A 236 -30.71 49.87 9.12
C GLN A 236 -30.40 48.45 8.69
N LYS A 237 -31.16 47.46 9.19
CA LYS A 237 -31.09 46.12 8.66
C LYS A 237 -31.38 46.14 7.18
N ASP A 238 -30.53 45.48 6.44
CA ASP A 238 -30.62 45.17 5.03
C ASP A 238 -30.24 43.68 4.99
N THR A 239 -31.22 42.84 5.30
CA THR A 239 -31.04 41.43 5.67
C THR A 239 -30.36 40.63 4.57
N ASP A 240 -30.46 41.09 3.33
CA ASP A 240 -29.90 40.46 2.14
C ASP A 240 -28.74 41.25 1.50
N GLY A 241 -28.44 42.46 2.01
CA GLY A 241 -27.23 43.22 1.71
C GLY A 241 -27.24 43.87 0.33
N ASP A 242 -28.44 44.19 -0.17
CA ASP A 242 -28.65 44.63 -1.54
C ASP A 242 -28.56 46.15 -1.74
N GLY A 243 -28.48 46.88 -0.63
CA GLY A 243 -28.40 48.33 -0.57
C GLY A 243 -29.72 49.02 -0.20
N VAL A 244 -30.79 48.27 0.09
CA VAL A 244 -32.08 48.78 0.56
C VAL A 244 -32.44 48.17 1.91
N THR A 245 -32.66 49.04 2.91
CA THR A 245 -32.97 48.59 4.27
C THR A 245 -34.35 47.91 4.36
N ASP A 246 -34.47 46.85 5.16
CA ASP A 246 -35.65 46.01 5.45
C ASP A 246 -36.97 46.80 5.58
N ASP A 247 -36.93 48.02 6.14
CA ASP A 247 -38.12 48.87 6.32
C ASP A 247 -38.66 49.48 5.02
N LYS A 248 -37.82 49.54 3.98
CA LYS A 248 -38.10 50.04 2.63
C LYS A 248 -37.99 48.94 1.59
N ASP A 249 -37.40 47.83 1.96
CA ASP A 249 -37.22 46.66 1.13
C ASP A 249 -38.50 45.81 1.10
N GLN A 250 -38.96 45.56 -0.12
CA GLN A 250 -40.14 44.75 -0.40
C GLN A 250 -39.76 43.33 -0.84
N CYS A 251 -38.47 43.05 -0.98
CA CYS A 251 -37.86 41.84 -1.49
C CYS A 251 -36.72 41.33 -0.56
N PRO A 252 -37.02 40.95 0.70
CA PRO A 252 -36.05 40.75 1.80
C PRO A 252 -35.10 39.54 1.72
N ASN A 253 -34.79 39.03 0.53
CA ASN A 253 -33.81 37.96 0.27
C ASN A 253 -33.12 38.11 -1.11
N THR A 254 -32.68 39.31 -1.45
CA THR A 254 -32.01 39.63 -2.71
C THR A 254 -30.63 38.98 -2.81
N PRO A 255 -30.37 38.18 -3.87
CA PRO A 255 -29.07 37.53 -4.03
C PRO A 255 -27.90 38.52 -4.04
N ALA A 256 -26.88 38.24 -3.23
CA ALA A 256 -25.73 39.11 -3.04
C ALA A 256 -24.97 39.37 -4.37
N GLY A 257 -24.76 40.66 -4.68
CA GLY A 257 -24.05 41.11 -5.89
C GLY A 257 -24.93 41.59 -7.04
N GLU A 258 -26.26 41.44 -6.94
CA GLU A 258 -27.19 41.98 -7.94
C GLU A 258 -27.53 43.46 -7.70
N THR A 259 -27.81 44.20 -8.78
CA THR A 259 -28.24 45.60 -8.67
C THR A 259 -29.74 45.70 -8.45
N VAL A 260 -30.18 46.36 -7.37
CA VAL A 260 -31.59 46.45 -6.98
C VAL A 260 -32.21 47.80 -7.30
N ASP A 261 -33.54 47.84 -7.34
CA ASP A 261 -34.28 49.10 -7.47
C ASP A 261 -34.58 49.76 -6.11
N ALA A 262 -35.32 50.87 -6.12
CA ALA A 262 -35.57 51.66 -4.92
C ALA A 262 -36.41 50.96 -3.83
N ASN A 263 -36.94 49.75 -4.10
CA ASN A 263 -37.68 48.92 -3.15
C ASN A 263 -36.93 47.64 -2.78
N GLY A 264 -35.63 47.53 -3.06
CA GLY A 264 -34.80 46.36 -2.72
C GLY A 264 -35.07 45.15 -3.62
N CYS A 265 -35.74 45.33 -4.76
CA CYS A 265 -35.98 44.19 -5.65
C CYS A 265 -34.95 44.21 -6.79
N SER A 266 -34.12 43.18 -6.87
CA SER A 266 -33.34 42.92 -8.07
C SER A 266 -34.26 42.45 -9.21
N PRO A 267 -33.78 42.47 -10.47
CA PRO A 267 -34.51 41.82 -11.56
C PRO A 267 -34.84 40.35 -11.28
N SER A 268 -34.06 39.65 -10.45
CA SER A 268 -34.25 38.22 -10.17
C SER A 268 -35.29 37.88 -9.10
N GLN A 269 -35.95 38.90 -8.53
CA GLN A 269 -37.01 38.71 -7.52
C GLN A 269 -38.32 39.38 -7.90
N LYS A 270 -38.35 40.16 -8.97
CA LYS A 270 -39.58 40.76 -9.46
C LYS A 270 -40.40 39.65 -10.09
N ASP A 271 -41.69 39.61 -9.81
CA ASP A 271 -42.66 38.73 -10.46
C ASP A 271 -43.79 39.66 -10.92
N SER A 272 -43.71 40.06 -12.18
CA SER A 272 -44.49 41.15 -12.75
C SER A 272 -45.97 40.80 -12.91
N ASP A 273 -46.32 39.51 -13.01
CA ASP A 273 -47.70 39.04 -13.16
C ASP A 273 -48.25 38.28 -11.93
N GLY A 274 -47.38 37.96 -10.97
CA GLY A 274 -47.72 37.46 -9.64
C GLY A 274 -48.10 35.98 -9.63
N ASP A 275 -47.55 35.20 -10.56
CA ASP A 275 -47.84 33.78 -10.70
C ASP A 275 -47.00 32.86 -9.80
N GLY A 276 -45.96 33.43 -9.17
CA GLY A 276 -45.07 32.73 -8.25
C GLY A 276 -43.68 32.44 -8.81
N VAL A 277 -43.36 32.85 -10.04
CA VAL A 277 -42.02 32.77 -10.63
C VAL A 277 -41.50 34.16 -10.97
N THR A 278 -40.21 34.38 -10.73
CA THR A 278 -39.57 35.69 -10.87
C THR A 278 -39.24 35.98 -12.34
N ASP A 279 -39.44 37.21 -12.80
CA ASP A 279 -39.22 37.80 -14.13
C ASP A 279 -37.93 37.34 -14.85
N ASP A 280 -36.86 37.03 -14.12
CA ASP A 280 -35.60 36.53 -14.68
C ASP A 280 -35.65 35.04 -15.08
N LYS A 281 -36.48 34.27 -14.39
CA LYS A 281 -36.76 32.84 -14.61
C LYS A 281 -38.11 32.61 -15.28
N ASP A 282 -38.96 33.62 -15.26
CA ASP A 282 -40.30 33.61 -15.83
C ASP A 282 -40.22 33.84 -17.34
N GLN A 283 -40.38 32.73 -18.06
CA GLN A 283 -40.43 32.71 -19.52
C GLN A 283 -41.82 33.12 -20.05
N CYS A 284 -42.80 33.26 -19.17
CA CYS A 284 -44.20 33.53 -19.44
C CYS A 284 -44.74 34.77 -18.68
N PRO A 285 -44.17 35.98 -18.89
CA PRO A 285 -44.36 37.19 -18.06
C PRO A 285 -45.74 37.87 -18.11
N ASN A 286 -46.79 37.16 -18.54
CA ASN A 286 -48.19 37.61 -18.47
C ASN A 286 -49.15 36.44 -18.13
N THR A 287 -48.77 35.58 -17.20
CA THR A 287 -49.58 34.48 -16.72
C THR A 287 -50.91 34.93 -16.11
N PRO A 288 -52.05 34.39 -16.58
CA PRO A 288 -53.34 34.75 -16.04
C PRO A 288 -53.46 34.45 -14.54
N ALA A 289 -53.78 35.48 -13.76
CA ALA A 289 -53.87 35.39 -12.31
C ALA A 289 -54.80 34.26 -11.81
N GLY A 290 -54.24 33.35 -11.01
CA GLY A 290 -54.95 32.24 -10.36
C GLY A 290 -54.76 30.87 -11.02
N GLU A 291 -53.99 30.80 -12.11
CA GLU A 291 -53.51 29.54 -12.67
C GLU A 291 -52.24 29.07 -11.94
N THR A 292 -52.00 27.75 -11.89
CA THR A 292 -50.80 27.17 -11.27
C THR A 292 -49.70 27.03 -12.31
N VAL A 293 -48.53 27.57 -12.03
CA VAL A 293 -47.38 27.61 -12.97
C VAL A 293 -46.31 26.59 -12.61
N ASP A 294 -45.45 26.28 -13.59
CA ASP A 294 -44.27 25.48 -13.36
C ASP A 294 -43.07 26.32 -12.94
N ALA A 295 -41.88 25.71 -12.87
CA ALA A 295 -40.66 26.39 -12.43
C ALA A 295 -40.20 27.56 -13.33
N ASN A 296 -40.73 27.67 -14.56
CA ASN A 296 -40.40 28.72 -15.52
C ASN A 296 -41.51 29.78 -15.66
N GLY A 297 -42.48 29.81 -14.73
CA GLY A 297 -43.58 30.78 -14.71
C GLY A 297 -44.67 30.48 -15.73
N CYS A 298 -44.61 29.34 -16.41
CA CYS A 298 -45.60 29.03 -17.42
C CYS A 298 -46.72 28.17 -16.83
N SER A 299 -47.95 28.70 -16.86
CA SER A 299 -49.14 27.87 -16.62
C SER A 299 -49.35 26.90 -17.79
N PRO A 300 -50.05 25.77 -17.59
CA PRO A 300 -50.40 24.85 -18.69
C PRO A 300 -51.10 25.54 -19.86
N SER A 301 -51.76 26.69 -19.64
CA SER A 301 -52.45 27.43 -20.69
C SER A 301 -51.55 28.33 -21.54
N GLN A 302 -50.26 28.41 -21.21
CA GLN A 302 -49.24 29.23 -21.89
C GLN A 302 -48.04 28.44 -22.36
N LYS A 303 -47.81 27.24 -21.81
CA LYS A 303 -46.78 26.35 -22.33
C LYS A 303 -47.16 25.83 -23.69
N ASP A 304 -46.17 25.75 -24.55
CA ASP A 304 -46.21 25.18 -25.89
C ASP A 304 -44.85 24.46 -26.01
N THR A 305 -44.81 23.25 -25.45
CA THR A 305 -43.58 22.52 -25.13
C THR A 305 -42.77 22.19 -26.38
N ASP A 306 -43.42 22.04 -27.52
CA ASP A 306 -42.80 21.75 -28.82
C ASP A 306 -42.75 22.97 -29.76
N GLY A 307 -43.37 24.08 -29.38
CA GLY A 307 -43.24 25.39 -30.04
C GLY A 307 -44.01 25.48 -31.36
N ASP A 308 -45.04 24.67 -31.53
CA ASP A 308 -45.81 24.56 -32.77
C ASP A 308 -46.89 25.64 -32.95
N GLY A 309 -47.14 26.40 -31.89
CA GLY A 309 -48.12 27.47 -31.82
C GLY A 309 -49.44 27.10 -31.14
N VAL A 310 -49.57 25.90 -30.58
CA VAL A 310 -50.72 25.43 -29.79
C VAL A 310 -50.27 25.07 -28.38
N THR A 311 -50.95 25.63 -27.38
CA THR A 311 -50.54 25.45 -25.99
C THR A 311 -50.85 24.04 -25.46
N ASP A 312 -49.98 23.48 -24.63
CA ASP A 312 -50.01 22.12 -24.06
C ASP A 312 -51.39 21.70 -23.53
N ASP A 313 -52.16 22.61 -22.94
CA ASP A 313 -53.51 22.33 -22.42
C ASP A 313 -54.57 22.04 -23.51
N LYS A 314 -54.31 22.48 -24.73
CA LYS A 314 -55.14 22.28 -25.94
C LYS A 314 -54.45 21.43 -26.98
N ASP A 315 -53.16 21.19 -26.80
CA ASP A 315 -52.35 20.37 -27.67
C ASP A 315 -52.54 18.88 -27.35
N GLN A 316 -52.93 18.14 -28.37
CA GLN A 316 -53.12 16.69 -28.32
C GLN A 316 -51.89 15.93 -28.81
N CYS A 317 -50.91 16.63 -29.37
CA CYS A 317 -49.69 16.13 -29.98
C CYS A 317 -48.45 16.85 -29.44
N PRO A 318 -48.12 16.68 -28.15
CA PRO A 318 -47.17 17.49 -27.37
C PRO A 318 -45.67 17.37 -27.75
N ASN A 319 -45.35 16.88 -28.95
CA ASN A 319 -43.98 16.74 -29.47
C ASN A 319 -43.94 16.99 -31.00
N THR A 320 -44.63 18.02 -31.47
CA THR A 320 -44.69 18.44 -32.87
C THR A 320 -43.33 18.93 -33.38
N PRO A 321 -42.79 18.33 -34.46
CA PRO A 321 -41.51 18.74 -35.00
C PRO A 321 -41.45 20.21 -35.42
N GLU A 322 -40.40 20.91 -34.99
CA GLU A 322 -40.21 22.35 -35.19
C GLU A 322 -40.27 22.75 -36.68
N GLY A 323 -41.17 23.69 -37.02
CA GLY A 323 -41.33 24.24 -38.36
C GLY A 323 -42.45 23.63 -39.21
N GLU A 324 -43.15 22.61 -38.71
CA GLU A 324 -44.36 22.09 -39.34
C GLU A 324 -45.61 22.93 -39.03
N THR A 325 -46.57 22.96 -39.95
CA THR A 325 -47.84 23.69 -39.73
C THR A 325 -48.85 22.77 -39.06
N VAL A 326 -49.33 23.15 -37.89
CA VAL A 326 -50.25 22.35 -37.07
C VAL A 326 -51.71 22.76 -37.21
N ASP A 327 -52.61 21.87 -36.81
CA ASP A 327 -54.04 22.19 -36.74
C ASP A 327 -54.44 22.79 -35.38
N ALA A 328 -55.75 22.94 -35.14
CA ALA A 328 -56.25 23.60 -33.92
C ALA A 328 -56.01 22.80 -32.62
N ASN A 329 -55.53 21.56 -32.71
CA ASN A 329 -55.21 20.68 -31.59
C ASN A 329 -53.69 20.39 -31.50
N GLY A 330 -52.83 21.19 -32.14
CA GLY A 330 -51.37 21.06 -32.12
C GLY A 330 -50.82 19.92 -32.99
N CYS A 331 -51.66 19.03 -33.50
CA CYS A 331 -51.16 17.97 -34.37
C CYS A 331 -50.78 18.48 -35.77
N SER A 332 -49.53 18.27 -36.16
CA SER A 332 -49.12 18.39 -37.55
C SER A 332 -49.63 17.19 -38.38
N PRO A 333 -49.65 17.28 -39.72
CA PRO A 333 -49.95 16.14 -40.57
C PRO A 333 -49.08 14.91 -40.32
N SER A 334 -47.86 15.08 -39.78
CA SER A 334 -46.91 13.98 -39.53
C SER A 334 -47.10 13.25 -38.21
N GLN A 335 -48.08 13.66 -37.40
CA GLN A 335 -48.40 13.06 -36.10
C GLN A 335 -49.83 12.53 -35.99
N LYS A 336 -50.66 12.78 -36.99
CA LYS A 336 -52.01 12.22 -37.03
C LYS A 336 -51.94 10.75 -37.36
N ASP A 337 -52.65 9.92 -36.62
CA ASP A 337 -52.86 8.50 -36.92
C ASP A 337 -54.38 8.29 -36.89
N SER A 338 -54.99 8.30 -38.08
CA SER A 338 -56.43 8.39 -38.25
C SER A 338 -57.17 7.09 -37.93
N ASP A 339 -56.51 5.94 -37.99
CA ASP A 339 -57.09 4.63 -37.71
C ASP A 339 -56.55 3.97 -36.43
N GLY A 340 -55.52 4.55 -35.81
CA GLY A 340 -55.03 4.25 -34.48
C GLY A 340 -54.23 2.96 -34.41
N ASP A 341 -53.59 2.58 -35.51
CA ASP A 341 -52.80 1.35 -35.62
C ASP A 341 -51.35 1.50 -35.11
N GLY A 342 -50.93 2.74 -34.81
CA GLY A 342 -49.62 3.08 -34.30
C GLY A 342 -48.68 3.69 -35.35
N VAL A 343 -49.12 3.90 -36.59
CA VAL A 343 -48.36 4.60 -37.64
C VAL A 343 -49.09 5.85 -38.09
N THR A 344 -48.35 6.95 -38.23
CA THR A 344 -48.93 8.26 -38.56
C THR A 344 -49.32 8.35 -40.03
N ASP A 345 -50.46 8.97 -40.34
CA ASP A 345 -51.10 9.21 -41.64
C ASP A 345 -50.15 9.62 -42.78
N ASP A 346 -49.04 10.30 -42.48
CA ASP A 346 -48.04 10.71 -43.47
C ASP A 346 -47.09 9.57 -43.89
N LYS A 347 -46.89 8.60 -43.00
CA LYS A 347 -46.09 7.39 -43.17
C LYS A 347 -46.97 6.16 -43.37
N ASP A 348 -48.24 6.26 -43.03
CA ASP A 348 -49.24 5.21 -43.13
C ASP A 348 -49.75 5.10 -44.57
N GLN A 349 -49.32 4.02 -45.21
CA GLN A 349 -49.70 3.66 -46.57
C GLN A 349 -51.03 2.87 -46.59
N CYS A 350 -51.52 2.46 -45.43
CA CYS A 350 -52.71 1.66 -45.21
C CYS A 350 -53.71 2.34 -44.24
N PRO A 351 -54.29 3.51 -44.59
CA PRO A 351 -55.01 4.42 -43.69
C PRO A 351 -56.39 3.94 -43.17
N ASN A 352 -56.68 2.63 -43.22
CA ASN A 352 -57.86 2.02 -42.61
C ASN A 352 -57.55 0.61 -42.07
N THR A 353 -56.40 0.43 -41.44
CA THR A 353 -55.99 -0.81 -40.80
C THR A 353 -56.98 -1.21 -39.69
N PRO A 354 -57.49 -2.46 -39.71
CA PRO A 354 -58.45 -2.91 -38.71
C PRO A 354 -57.88 -2.87 -37.28
N ALA A 355 -58.61 -2.20 -36.38
CA ALA A 355 -58.18 -2.00 -35.00
C ALA A 355 -57.82 -3.32 -34.27
N GLY A 356 -56.58 -3.41 -33.77
CA GLY A 356 -56.05 -4.54 -33.01
C GLY A 356 -55.17 -5.51 -33.80
N GLU A 357 -54.98 -5.29 -35.10
CA GLU A 357 -53.93 -5.97 -35.87
C GLU A 357 -52.59 -5.26 -35.71
N THR A 358 -51.49 -6.02 -35.66
CA THR A 358 -50.13 -5.46 -35.57
C THR A 358 -49.66 -5.04 -36.96
N VAL A 359 -49.16 -3.82 -37.08
CA VAL A 359 -48.78 -3.20 -38.36
C VAL A 359 -47.27 -3.07 -38.51
N ASP A 360 -46.79 -3.03 -39.75
CA ASP A 360 -45.39 -2.72 -40.03
C ASP A 360 -45.12 -1.21 -40.03
N ALA A 361 -43.88 -0.80 -40.28
CA ALA A 361 -43.45 0.60 -40.20
C ALA A 361 -44.18 1.56 -41.15
N ASN A 362 -44.94 1.05 -42.13
CA ASN A 362 -45.75 1.83 -43.07
C ASN A 362 -47.27 1.74 -42.76
N GLY A 363 -47.65 1.30 -41.56
CA GLY A 363 -49.06 1.22 -41.11
C GLY A 363 -49.83 0.06 -41.74
N CYS A 364 -49.16 -0.82 -42.49
CA CYS A 364 -49.84 -1.94 -43.13
C CYS A 364 -49.79 -3.17 -42.24
N SER A 365 -50.97 -3.71 -41.90
CA SER A 365 -51.06 -5.06 -41.36
C SER A 365 -50.70 -6.10 -42.43
N PRO A 366 -50.25 -7.31 -42.05
CA PRO A 366 -50.00 -8.39 -42.99
C PRO A 366 -51.21 -8.76 -43.85
N SER A 367 -52.42 -8.40 -43.43
CA SER A 367 -53.65 -8.68 -44.18
C SER A 367 -53.94 -7.68 -45.31
N GLN A 368 -53.20 -6.57 -45.38
CA GLN A 368 -53.39 -5.47 -46.33
C GLN A 368 -52.19 -5.21 -47.25
N LYS A 369 -51.04 -5.83 -46.98
CA LYS A 369 -49.81 -5.65 -47.76
C LYS A 369 -49.92 -6.31 -49.14
N ASP A 370 -49.52 -5.57 -50.17
CA ASP A 370 -49.47 -5.93 -51.59
C ASP A 370 -48.20 -5.28 -52.14
N THR A 371 -47.08 -5.99 -51.98
CA THR A 371 -45.71 -5.46 -52.04
C THR A 371 -45.31 -5.06 -53.46
N ASP A 372 -45.88 -5.68 -54.49
CA ASP A 372 -45.62 -5.36 -55.89
C ASP A 372 -46.77 -4.60 -56.59
N GLY A 373 -47.91 -4.43 -55.92
CA GLY A 373 -48.99 -3.53 -56.32
C GLY A 373 -49.79 -4.05 -57.51
N ASP A 374 -49.78 -5.36 -57.75
CA ASP A 374 -50.46 -5.98 -58.87
C ASP A 374 -51.98 -6.19 -58.64
N GLY A 375 -52.42 -5.93 -57.40
CA GLY A 375 -53.80 -6.04 -56.95
C GLY A 375 -54.11 -7.32 -56.17
N VAL A 376 -53.12 -8.17 -55.88
CA VAL A 376 -53.21 -9.35 -55.03
C VAL A 376 -52.34 -9.17 -53.78
N THR A 377 -52.97 -9.23 -52.60
CA THR A 377 -52.24 -9.08 -51.32
C THR A 377 -51.18 -10.18 -51.15
N ASP A 378 -50.02 -9.85 -50.58
CA ASP A 378 -48.86 -10.72 -50.34
C ASP A 378 -49.22 -12.11 -49.79
N VAL A 379 -50.16 -12.17 -48.85
CA VAL A 379 -50.60 -13.43 -48.23
C VAL A 379 -51.33 -14.38 -49.19
N LYS A 380 -51.75 -13.89 -50.35
CA LYS A 380 -52.38 -14.63 -51.45
C LYS A 380 -51.55 -14.56 -52.74
N ASP A 381 -50.47 -13.79 -52.73
CA ASP A 381 -49.59 -13.59 -53.87
C ASP A 381 -48.51 -14.68 -53.90
N GLN A 382 -48.38 -15.34 -55.05
CA GLN A 382 -47.36 -16.36 -55.30
C GLN A 382 -46.22 -15.83 -56.18
N CYS A 383 -46.35 -14.63 -56.71
CA CYS A 383 -45.40 -13.94 -57.57
C CYS A 383 -45.19 -12.49 -57.10
N PRO A 384 -44.59 -12.29 -55.91
CA PRO A 384 -44.55 -11.02 -55.17
C PRO A 384 -43.64 -9.92 -55.78
N ASN A 385 -43.35 -9.97 -57.08
CA ASN A 385 -42.54 -8.99 -57.82
C ASN A 385 -43.08 -8.78 -59.25
N THR A 386 -44.39 -8.75 -59.42
CA THR A 386 -45.03 -8.60 -60.71
C THR A 386 -44.85 -7.21 -61.31
N PRO A 387 -44.27 -7.12 -62.54
CA PRO A 387 -44.00 -5.83 -63.16
C PRO A 387 -45.27 -4.97 -63.33
N GLU A 388 -45.16 -3.72 -62.89
CA GLU A 388 -46.26 -2.75 -62.84
C GLU A 388 -46.96 -2.57 -64.22
N GLY A 389 -48.26 -2.87 -64.25
CA GLY A 389 -49.12 -2.69 -65.43
C GLY A 389 -49.40 -3.95 -66.25
N GLU A 390 -48.78 -5.08 -65.92
CA GLU A 390 -49.12 -6.39 -66.48
C GLU A 390 -50.39 -6.96 -65.83
N THR A 391 -51.17 -7.74 -66.59
CA THR A 391 -52.38 -8.37 -66.04
C THR A 391 -52.04 -9.69 -65.38
N VAL A 392 -52.38 -9.82 -64.09
CA VAL A 392 -52.06 -10.98 -63.27
C VAL A 392 -53.24 -11.93 -63.10
N ASP A 393 -52.95 -13.18 -62.74
CA ASP A 393 -53.97 -14.17 -62.39
C ASP A 393 -54.36 -14.12 -60.90
N ALA A 394 -55.15 -15.09 -60.43
CA ALA A 394 -55.68 -15.07 -59.07
C ALA A 394 -54.62 -15.25 -57.96
N ASN A 395 -53.38 -15.58 -58.34
CA ASN A 395 -52.26 -15.77 -57.44
C ASN A 395 -51.14 -14.73 -57.68
N GLY A 396 -51.43 -13.61 -58.36
CA GLY A 396 -50.47 -12.52 -58.57
C GLY A 396 -49.46 -12.75 -59.71
N CYS A 397 -49.56 -13.83 -60.48
CA CYS A 397 -48.54 -14.13 -61.49
C CYS A 397 -48.89 -13.59 -62.89
N SER A 398 -47.95 -12.86 -63.53
CA SER A 398 -48.04 -12.50 -64.95
C SER A 398 -47.43 -13.57 -65.89
N PRO A 399 -47.81 -13.63 -67.18
CA PRO A 399 -47.23 -14.59 -68.12
C PRO A 399 -45.71 -14.48 -68.32
N SER A 400 -45.11 -13.30 -68.07
CA SER A 400 -43.67 -13.05 -68.18
C SER A 400 -42.84 -13.53 -66.98
N GLN A 401 -43.49 -13.97 -65.90
CA GLN A 401 -42.82 -14.50 -64.70
C GLN A 401 -43.01 -16.01 -64.56
N LYS A 402 -43.56 -16.64 -65.59
CA LYS A 402 -43.80 -18.08 -65.58
C LYS A 402 -42.54 -18.80 -66.04
N ASP A 403 -42.04 -19.66 -65.18
CA ASP A 403 -40.91 -20.56 -65.42
C ASP A 403 -41.42 -21.98 -65.13
N SER A 404 -41.66 -22.75 -66.19
CA SER A 404 -42.41 -24.01 -66.14
C SER A 404 -41.57 -25.18 -65.63
N ASP A 405 -40.25 -25.14 -65.78
CA ASP A 405 -39.31 -26.17 -65.31
C ASP A 405 -38.44 -25.72 -64.13
N GLY A 406 -38.46 -24.43 -63.80
CA GLY A 406 -37.99 -23.89 -62.53
C GLY A 406 -36.47 -23.76 -62.44
N ASP A 407 -35.80 -23.60 -63.57
CA ASP A 407 -34.34 -23.51 -63.66
C ASP A 407 -33.81 -22.07 -63.46
N GLY A 408 -34.71 -21.11 -63.30
CA GLY A 408 -34.38 -19.70 -63.07
C GLY A 408 -34.45 -18.84 -64.33
N VAL A 409 -34.76 -19.40 -65.50
CA VAL A 409 -34.99 -18.65 -66.74
C VAL A 409 -36.45 -18.76 -67.15
N THR A 410 -37.12 -17.63 -67.36
CA THR A 410 -38.55 -17.61 -67.67
C THR A 410 -38.86 -18.25 -69.02
N ASP A 411 -40.04 -18.87 -69.13
CA ASP A 411 -40.49 -19.65 -70.30
C ASP A 411 -40.35 -18.92 -71.65
N ASP A 412 -40.34 -17.58 -71.65
CA ASP A 412 -40.23 -16.73 -72.83
C ASP A 412 -38.77 -16.51 -73.31
N LYS A 413 -37.79 -16.76 -72.43
CA LYS A 413 -36.34 -16.60 -72.68
C LYS A 413 -35.59 -17.92 -72.64
N ASP A 414 -36.16 -18.94 -72.02
CA ASP A 414 -35.54 -20.24 -71.87
C ASP A 414 -35.56 -21.06 -73.19
N GLN A 415 -34.36 -21.50 -73.59
CA GLN A 415 -34.13 -22.33 -74.78
C GLN A 415 -33.96 -23.82 -74.43
N CYS A 416 -33.88 -24.14 -73.14
CA CYS A 416 -33.65 -25.45 -72.56
C CYS A 416 -34.79 -25.84 -71.55
N PRO A 417 -36.06 -25.94 -71.99
CA PRO A 417 -37.28 -25.99 -71.15
C PRO A 417 -37.59 -27.32 -70.45
N ASN A 418 -36.56 -28.11 -70.16
CA ASN A 418 -36.67 -29.22 -69.20
C ASN A 418 -35.39 -29.32 -68.37
N THR A 419 -34.72 -28.19 -68.10
CA THR A 419 -33.56 -28.18 -67.23
C THR A 419 -34.05 -28.41 -65.79
N PRO A 420 -33.47 -29.38 -65.06
CA PRO A 420 -33.93 -29.66 -63.71
C PRO A 420 -33.79 -28.44 -62.80
N ALA A 421 -34.89 -28.07 -62.12
CA ALA A 421 -34.92 -26.97 -61.16
C ALA A 421 -33.74 -27.03 -60.17
N GLY A 422 -33.04 -25.89 -60.03
CA GLY A 422 -31.84 -25.75 -59.19
C GLY A 422 -30.51 -26.02 -59.89
N THR A 423 -30.50 -26.33 -61.19
CA THR A 423 -29.26 -26.42 -61.98
C THR A 423 -28.78 -25.02 -62.35
N THR A 424 -27.50 -24.72 -62.17
CA THR A 424 -26.91 -23.42 -62.55
C THR A 424 -26.79 -23.32 -64.08
N VAL A 425 -27.58 -22.43 -64.66
CA VAL A 425 -27.75 -22.27 -66.11
C VAL A 425 -27.19 -20.96 -66.65
N ASP A 426 -26.87 -20.93 -67.94
CA ASP A 426 -26.52 -19.71 -68.66
C ASP A 426 -27.74 -18.83 -68.96
N GLU A 427 -27.52 -17.68 -69.60
CA GLU A 427 -28.56 -16.71 -69.95
C GLU A 427 -29.68 -17.24 -70.88
N ASN A 428 -29.57 -18.48 -71.38
CA ASN A 428 -30.57 -19.15 -72.21
C ASN A 428 -31.15 -20.43 -71.54
N GLY A 429 -30.91 -20.66 -70.24
CA GLY A 429 -31.47 -21.79 -69.50
C GLY A 429 -30.68 -23.11 -69.64
N CYS A 430 -29.44 -23.07 -70.14
CA CYS A 430 -28.66 -24.29 -70.37
C CYS A 430 -27.50 -24.46 -69.35
N PRO A 431 -27.24 -25.68 -68.81
CA PRO A 431 -26.29 -25.90 -67.70
C PRO A 431 -24.81 -25.54 -67.99
N LEU A 432 -24.12 -24.96 -67.01
CA LEU A 432 -22.70 -24.58 -67.08
C LEU A 432 -21.75 -25.78 -66.79
N PRO A 433 -20.46 -25.73 -67.20
CA PRO A 433 -19.46 -26.78 -66.92
C PRO A 433 -19.03 -26.81 -65.45
N ASP A 434 -18.84 -28.01 -64.91
CA ASP A 434 -18.41 -28.34 -63.54
C ASP A 434 -17.42 -29.52 -63.63
N SER A 435 -16.15 -29.26 -63.28
CA SER A 435 -14.99 -30.10 -63.59
C SER A 435 -14.71 -31.18 -62.55
N ASP A 436 -14.96 -30.94 -61.27
CA ASP A 436 -14.80 -31.89 -60.17
C ASP A 436 -16.13 -32.51 -59.70
N GLY A 437 -17.27 -31.95 -60.14
CA GLY A 437 -18.59 -32.56 -60.10
C GLY A 437 -19.26 -32.49 -58.74
N ASP A 438 -18.93 -31.46 -57.95
CA ASP A 438 -19.42 -31.24 -56.60
C ASP A 438 -20.77 -30.47 -56.57
N GLY A 439 -21.21 -29.95 -57.72
CA GLY A 439 -22.45 -29.19 -57.87
C GLY A 439 -22.25 -27.68 -58.00
N VAL A 440 -21.01 -27.17 -57.95
CA VAL A 440 -20.66 -25.76 -58.12
C VAL A 440 -19.86 -25.58 -59.43
N PRO A 441 -20.32 -24.76 -60.39
CA PRO A 441 -19.61 -24.60 -61.67
C PRO A 441 -18.23 -23.93 -61.52
N ASP A 442 -17.24 -24.39 -62.32
CA ASP A 442 -15.81 -23.99 -62.32
C ASP A 442 -15.52 -22.48 -62.18
N ILE A 443 -16.45 -21.62 -62.60
CA ILE A 443 -16.25 -20.16 -62.63
C ILE A 443 -16.50 -19.48 -61.27
N ILE A 444 -17.22 -20.14 -60.38
CA ILE A 444 -17.52 -19.65 -59.02
C ILE A 444 -17.06 -20.62 -57.92
N ASP A 445 -16.50 -21.76 -58.31
CA ASP A 445 -15.89 -22.72 -57.42
C ASP A 445 -14.50 -22.24 -56.96
N GLN A 446 -14.36 -22.04 -55.65
CA GLN A 446 -13.14 -21.63 -54.96
C GLN A 446 -12.30 -22.83 -54.48
N CYS A 447 -12.87 -24.03 -54.52
CA CYS A 447 -12.27 -25.29 -54.11
C CYS A 447 -12.28 -26.29 -55.29
N PRO A 448 -11.51 -26.02 -56.37
CA PRO A 448 -11.62 -26.70 -57.67
C PRO A 448 -11.17 -28.18 -57.74
N ASP A 449 -10.94 -28.81 -56.59
CA ASP A 449 -10.53 -30.22 -56.45
C ASP A 449 -11.35 -30.91 -55.33
N THR A 450 -12.60 -30.49 -55.12
CA THR A 450 -13.44 -31.02 -54.05
C THR A 450 -13.78 -32.49 -54.28
N PRO A 451 -13.55 -33.37 -53.28
CA PRO A 451 -13.78 -34.80 -53.47
C PRO A 451 -15.23 -35.13 -53.84
N ALA A 452 -15.39 -35.76 -55.01
CA ALA A 452 -16.70 -36.04 -55.59
C ALA A 452 -17.66 -36.77 -54.62
N GLY A 453 -18.78 -36.11 -54.28
CA GLY A 453 -19.87 -36.65 -53.46
C GLY A 453 -19.96 -36.08 -52.05
N GLU A 454 -19.07 -35.17 -51.65
CA GLU A 454 -19.23 -34.39 -50.42
C GLU A 454 -20.24 -33.25 -50.60
N ALA A 455 -20.91 -32.86 -49.52
CA ALA A 455 -21.83 -31.73 -49.54
C ALA A 455 -21.04 -30.44 -49.38
N VAL A 456 -21.09 -29.59 -50.40
CA VAL A 456 -20.31 -28.35 -50.48
C VAL A 456 -21.18 -27.13 -50.19
N ASP A 457 -20.52 -26.05 -49.75
CA ASP A 457 -21.17 -24.76 -49.61
C ASP A 457 -21.29 -24.01 -50.95
N ALA A 458 -21.78 -22.77 -50.93
CA ALA A 458 -22.04 -21.99 -52.13
C ALA A 458 -20.78 -21.61 -52.94
N ASN A 459 -19.58 -21.82 -52.39
CA ASN A 459 -18.29 -21.56 -53.03
C ASN A 459 -17.56 -22.85 -53.46
N GLY A 460 -18.21 -24.02 -53.39
CA GLY A 460 -17.63 -25.30 -53.81
C GLY A 460 -16.78 -25.98 -52.74
N CYS A 461 -16.75 -25.46 -51.51
CA CYS A 461 -15.90 -26.00 -50.45
C CYS A 461 -16.72 -26.94 -49.54
N ALA A 462 -16.22 -28.15 -49.34
CA ALA A 462 -16.76 -29.09 -48.35
C ALA A 462 -16.31 -28.69 -46.93
N PRO A 463 -17.06 -29.06 -45.88
CA PRO A 463 -16.63 -28.87 -44.49
C PRO A 463 -15.24 -29.47 -44.18
N SER A 464 -14.82 -30.49 -44.92
CA SER A 464 -13.50 -31.12 -44.84
C SER A 464 -12.34 -30.29 -45.41
N GLN A 465 -12.64 -29.10 -45.96
CA GLN A 465 -11.69 -28.15 -46.55
C GLN A 465 -11.76 -26.78 -45.87
N LYS A 466 -12.54 -26.64 -44.79
CA LYS A 466 -12.71 -25.40 -44.05
C LYS A 466 -11.65 -25.30 -42.95
N ASP A 467 -11.13 -24.10 -42.72
CA ASP A 467 -10.12 -23.75 -41.72
C ASP A 467 -10.58 -22.41 -41.13
N THR A 468 -11.15 -22.44 -39.93
CA THR A 468 -11.95 -21.36 -39.35
C THR A 468 -11.09 -20.31 -38.64
N ASP A 469 -9.93 -20.67 -38.09
CA ASP A 469 -9.02 -19.75 -37.40
C ASP A 469 -7.78 -19.37 -38.26
N GLU A 470 -7.68 -19.90 -39.48
CA GLU A 470 -6.68 -19.59 -40.49
C GLU A 470 -5.24 -19.86 -40.02
N ASP A 471 -5.07 -20.95 -39.27
CA ASP A 471 -3.76 -21.40 -38.75
C ASP A 471 -3.03 -22.37 -39.72
N GLY A 472 -3.74 -22.86 -40.75
CA GLY A 472 -3.24 -23.76 -41.77
C GLY A 472 -3.67 -25.22 -41.62
N VAL A 473 -4.49 -25.56 -40.62
CA VAL A 473 -5.07 -26.89 -40.39
C VAL A 473 -6.60 -26.81 -40.55
N THR A 474 -7.19 -27.78 -41.25
CA THR A 474 -8.64 -27.77 -41.52
C THR A 474 -9.43 -28.17 -40.28
N ASP A 475 -10.60 -27.56 -40.05
CA ASP A 475 -11.52 -27.75 -38.91
C ASP A 475 -11.77 -29.22 -38.54
N ASP A 476 -11.71 -30.15 -39.50
CA ASP A 476 -11.93 -31.58 -39.28
C ASP A 476 -10.72 -32.32 -38.67
N LYS A 477 -9.54 -31.69 -38.72
CA LYS A 477 -8.25 -32.17 -38.20
C LYS A 477 -7.68 -31.23 -37.15
N ASP A 478 -8.25 -30.05 -37.02
CA ASP A 478 -7.89 -29.05 -36.05
C ASP A 478 -8.55 -29.36 -34.70
N LEU A 479 -7.70 -29.64 -33.71
CA LEU A 479 -8.08 -29.89 -32.33
C LEU A 479 -8.02 -28.61 -31.48
N CYS A 480 -7.48 -27.52 -32.03
CA CYS A 480 -7.24 -26.24 -31.39
C CYS A 480 -7.90 -25.09 -32.19
N PRO A 481 -9.24 -25.02 -32.26
CA PRO A 481 -9.99 -24.17 -33.20
C PRO A 481 -9.98 -22.65 -32.91
N ASN A 482 -9.03 -22.17 -32.12
CA ASN A 482 -8.83 -20.76 -31.80
C ASN A 482 -7.34 -20.37 -31.86
N THR A 483 -6.53 -21.12 -32.59
CA THR A 483 -5.10 -20.84 -32.72
C THR A 483 -4.90 -19.56 -33.53
N PRO A 484 -4.14 -18.57 -33.00
CA PRO A 484 -3.99 -17.29 -33.68
C PRO A 484 -3.36 -17.44 -35.08
N SER A 485 -4.04 -16.90 -36.10
CA SER A 485 -3.57 -16.93 -37.49
C SER A 485 -2.11 -16.48 -37.62
N GLY A 486 -1.27 -17.36 -38.18
CA GLY A 486 0.17 -17.16 -38.37
C GLY A 486 1.08 -17.76 -37.28
N ALA A 487 0.53 -18.43 -36.27
CA ALA A 487 1.29 -19.24 -35.32
C ALA A 487 1.92 -20.47 -36.01
N GLU A 488 3.09 -20.93 -35.52
CA GLU A 488 3.65 -22.22 -35.97
C GLU A 488 2.91 -23.35 -35.25
N VAL A 489 2.06 -24.07 -35.97
CA VAL A 489 1.19 -25.13 -35.45
C VAL A 489 1.66 -26.53 -35.86
N ASP A 490 1.28 -27.54 -35.08
CA ASP A 490 1.55 -28.94 -35.38
C ASP A 490 0.52 -29.55 -36.35
N GLU A 491 0.51 -30.88 -36.51
CA GLU A 491 -0.38 -31.55 -37.45
C GLU A 491 -1.87 -31.55 -37.06
N ASN A 492 -2.19 -31.07 -35.84
CA ASN A 492 -3.54 -30.99 -35.29
C ASN A 492 -4.00 -29.54 -35.03
N GLY A 493 -3.32 -28.52 -35.58
CA GLY A 493 -3.72 -27.11 -35.43
C GLY A 493 -3.34 -26.49 -34.10
N CYS A 494 -2.56 -27.18 -33.27
CA CYS A 494 -2.14 -26.66 -31.98
C CYS A 494 -0.77 -25.99 -32.09
N SER A 495 -0.68 -24.74 -31.65
CA SER A 495 0.63 -24.12 -31.41
C SER A 495 1.31 -24.78 -30.21
N LYS A 496 2.63 -24.60 -30.07
CA LYS A 496 3.40 -25.18 -28.94
C LYS A 496 2.83 -24.83 -27.56
N ASP A 497 2.14 -23.70 -27.47
CA ASP A 497 1.58 -23.19 -26.22
C ASP A 497 0.15 -23.74 -25.97
N GLN A 498 -0.39 -24.60 -26.84
CA GLN A 498 -1.74 -25.18 -26.71
C GLN A 498 -1.70 -26.72 -26.60
N ILE A 499 -0.52 -27.32 -26.55
CA ILE A 499 -0.38 -28.76 -26.36
C ILE A 499 -0.72 -29.06 -24.90
N ASP A 500 -1.65 -29.99 -24.67
CA ASP A 500 -2.02 -30.56 -23.38
C ASP A 500 -1.82 -32.08 -23.53
N THR A 501 -0.68 -32.57 -23.03
CA THR A 501 -0.14 -33.89 -23.33
C THR A 501 -0.90 -35.00 -22.61
N ASP A 502 -1.47 -34.74 -21.44
CA ASP A 502 -2.17 -35.71 -20.62
C ASP A 502 -3.71 -35.55 -20.61
N GLY A 503 -4.21 -34.43 -21.17
CA GLY A 503 -5.61 -34.18 -21.46
C GLY A 503 -6.43 -33.84 -20.22
N ASP A 504 -5.80 -33.25 -19.20
CA ASP A 504 -6.44 -32.87 -17.95
C ASP A 504 -7.15 -31.51 -18.00
N GLY A 505 -6.92 -30.73 -19.07
CA GLY A 505 -7.50 -29.42 -19.32
C GLY A 505 -6.55 -28.25 -19.10
N ILE A 506 -5.29 -28.47 -18.71
CA ILE A 506 -4.25 -27.46 -18.52
C ILE A 506 -3.15 -27.66 -19.60
N PRO A 507 -2.80 -26.64 -20.41
CA PRO A 507 -1.75 -26.78 -21.43
C PRO A 507 -0.35 -27.01 -20.81
N ASP A 508 0.49 -27.83 -21.46
CA ASP A 508 1.85 -28.26 -21.08
C ASP A 508 2.78 -27.15 -20.55
N TYR A 509 2.61 -25.91 -21.01
CA TYR A 509 3.45 -24.78 -20.57
C TYR A 509 3.01 -24.17 -19.23
N LEU A 510 1.77 -24.44 -18.80
CA LEU A 510 1.18 -24.09 -17.51
C LEU A 510 1.02 -25.33 -16.62
N ASP A 511 1.08 -26.52 -17.20
CA ASP A 511 0.92 -27.79 -16.51
C ASP A 511 2.24 -28.21 -15.82
N GLN A 512 2.19 -28.28 -14.49
CA GLN A 512 3.28 -28.71 -13.64
C GLN A 512 3.26 -30.22 -13.39
N CYS A 513 2.17 -30.90 -13.78
CA CYS A 513 1.94 -32.33 -13.60
C CYS A 513 1.59 -33.04 -14.93
N PRO A 514 2.50 -33.07 -15.92
CA PRO A 514 2.25 -33.48 -17.32
C PRO A 514 1.98 -34.97 -17.59
N ASP A 515 1.69 -35.75 -16.54
CA ASP A 515 1.35 -37.17 -16.60
C ASP A 515 0.07 -37.47 -15.78
N THR A 516 -0.79 -36.48 -15.55
CA THR A 516 -2.02 -36.60 -14.79
C THR A 516 -2.99 -37.58 -15.44
N PRO A 517 -3.44 -38.63 -14.72
CA PRO A 517 -4.31 -39.64 -15.31
C PRO A 517 -5.66 -39.07 -15.78
N GLU A 518 -5.96 -39.28 -17.08
CA GLU A 518 -7.21 -38.87 -17.76
C GLU A 518 -8.48 -39.08 -16.89
N GLY A 519 -9.18 -37.98 -16.61
CA GLY A 519 -10.46 -37.95 -15.87
C GLY A 519 -10.37 -37.73 -14.36
N GLN A 520 -9.21 -37.35 -13.84
CA GLN A 520 -9.03 -36.78 -12.49
C GLN A 520 -9.39 -35.29 -12.49
N GLU A 521 -9.94 -34.78 -11.39
CA GLU A 521 -10.09 -33.33 -11.21
C GLU A 521 -8.72 -32.76 -10.79
N VAL A 522 -8.26 -31.74 -11.52
CA VAL A 522 -6.94 -31.14 -11.35
C VAL A 522 -7.05 -29.69 -10.89
N ASP A 523 -6.00 -29.19 -10.21
CA ASP A 523 -5.90 -27.79 -9.82
C ASP A 523 -5.39 -26.89 -10.96
N GLU A 524 -5.17 -25.60 -10.66
CA GLU A 524 -4.75 -24.60 -11.64
C GLU A 524 -3.36 -24.86 -12.28
N ASN A 525 -2.61 -25.83 -11.76
CA ASN A 525 -1.31 -26.25 -12.26
C ASN A 525 -1.32 -27.66 -12.90
N GLY A 526 -2.51 -28.23 -13.18
CA GLY A 526 -2.64 -29.55 -13.80
C GLY A 526 -2.43 -30.73 -12.83
N CYS A 527 -2.37 -30.47 -11.52
CA CYS A 527 -2.09 -31.52 -10.55
C CYS A 527 -3.37 -32.08 -9.94
N ALA A 528 -3.59 -33.39 -10.04
CA ALA A 528 -4.65 -34.06 -9.28
C ALA A 528 -4.29 -34.10 -7.77
N PRO A 529 -5.26 -34.16 -6.84
CA PRO A 529 -5.00 -34.26 -5.40
C PRO A 529 -4.07 -35.43 -4.99
N SER A 530 -3.99 -36.48 -5.80
CA SER A 530 -3.08 -37.62 -5.58
C SER A 530 -1.64 -37.41 -6.05
N GLN A 531 -1.36 -36.30 -6.73
CA GLN A 531 -0.05 -35.90 -7.26
C GLN A 531 0.51 -34.68 -6.54
N LYS A 532 -0.26 -34.09 -5.63
CA LYS A 532 0.16 -32.96 -4.82
C LYS A 532 1.20 -33.40 -3.79
N ASP A 533 2.25 -32.61 -3.69
CA ASP A 533 3.38 -32.75 -2.78
C ASP A 533 3.62 -31.33 -2.24
N SER A 534 3.02 -31.03 -1.08
CA SER A 534 2.84 -29.67 -0.58
C SER A 534 4.14 -29.04 -0.08
N ASP A 535 5.14 -29.84 0.27
CA ASP A 535 6.45 -29.39 0.75
C ASP A 535 7.61 -29.73 -0.22
N ASN A 536 7.30 -30.38 -1.36
CA ASN A 536 8.21 -30.72 -2.45
C ASN A 536 9.36 -31.66 -2.03
N ASP A 537 9.11 -32.57 -1.09
CA ASP A 537 10.12 -33.49 -0.57
C ASP A 537 10.26 -34.79 -1.41
N GLY A 538 9.37 -34.98 -2.39
CA GLY A 538 9.33 -36.13 -3.28
C GLY A 538 8.33 -37.22 -2.87
N VAL A 539 7.51 -37.00 -1.83
CA VAL A 539 6.44 -37.88 -1.37
C VAL A 539 5.10 -37.13 -1.41
N THR A 540 4.13 -37.70 -2.12
CA THR A 540 2.81 -37.05 -2.29
C THR A 540 2.03 -36.97 -0.97
N ASP A 541 1.26 -35.90 -0.79
CA ASP A 541 0.47 -35.57 0.42
C ASP A 541 -0.37 -36.75 0.98
N ASP A 542 -0.84 -37.65 0.11
CA ASP A 542 -1.64 -38.82 0.51
C ASP A 542 -0.82 -39.94 1.20
N LYS A 543 0.50 -39.90 1.03
CA LYS A 543 1.47 -40.86 1.59
C LYS A 543 2.45 -40.19 2.56
N ASP A 544 2.53 -38.87 2.51
CA ASP A 544 3.37 -38.07 3.36
C ASP A 544 2.77 -37.91 4.77
N GLN A 545 3.60 -38.22 5.77
CA GLN A 545 3.29 -38.11 7.20
C GLN A 545 3.96 -36.90 7.85
N CYS A 546 4.80 -36.19 7.10
CA CYS A 546 5.60 -35.04 7.51
C CYS A 546 5.44 -33.87 6.50
N PRO A 547 4.25 -33.25 6.42
CA PRO A 547 3.84 -32.30 5.36
C PRO A 547 4.52 -30.92 5.35
N ASP A 548 5.62 -30.75 6.08
CA ASP A 548 6.39 -29.50 6.22
C ASP A 548 7.90 -29.77 6.09
N THR A 549 8.31 -30.79 5.36
CA THR A 549 9.69 -31.20 5.18
C THR A 549 10.46 -30.19 4.33
N PRO A 550 11.58 -29.63 4.84
CA PRO A 550 12.34 -28.64 4.09
C PRO A 550 12.88 -29.19 2.76
N GLU A 551 12.70 -28.41 1.69
CA GLU A 551 13.21 -28.67 0.34
C GLU A 551 14.72 -29.06 0.38
N ASP A 552 15.11 -30.04 -0.43
CA ASP A 552 16.46 -30.65 -0.54
C ASP A 552 16.89 -31.67 0.56
N GLN A 553 16.00 -32.13 1.44
CA GLN A 553 16.32 -33.21 2.40
C GLN A 553 16.03 -34.61 1.82
N GLU A 554 16.91 -35.59 2.09
CA GLU A 554 16.62 -36.99 1.73
C GLU A 554 15.56 -37.57 2.69
N VAL A 555 14.34 -37.77 2.20
CA VAL A 555 13.21 -38.28 2.99
C VAL A 555 13.00 -39.79 2.82
N ASP A 556 12.28 -40.40 3.77
CA ASP A 556 11.91 -41.81 3.68
C ASP A 556 10.58 -42.06 2.94
N GLU A 557 10.08 -43.30 2.96
CA GLU A 557 8.87 -43.69 2.23
C GLU A 557 7.56 -43.02 2.71
N ASN A 558 7.61 -42.23 3.79
CA ASN A 558 6.49 -41.45 4.33
C ASN A 558 6.77 -39.94 4.36
N GLY A 559 7.72 -39.43 3.58
CA GLY A 559 8.01 -37.98 3.48
C GLY A 559 8.72 -37.40 4.70
N CYS A 560 9.24 -38.24 5.60
CA CYS A 560 9.94 -37.75 6.78
C CYS A 560 11.45 -37.76 6.55
N ALA A 561 12.08 -36.59 6.66
CA ALA A 561 13.53 -36.48 6.76
C ALA A 561 14.02 -37.16 8.06
N PRO A 562 15.28 -37.64 8.11
CA PRO A 562 15.86 -38.21 9.33
C PRO A 562 15.72 -37.31 10.57
N SER A 563 15.66 -35.99 10.40
CA SER A 563 15.48 -35.00 11.47
C SER A 563 14.04 -34.79 11.94
N GLN A 564 13.05 -35.47 11.35
CA GLN A 564 11.63 -35.34 11.73
C GLN A 564 11.07 -36.63 12.33
N LYS A 565 11.89 -37.68 12.47
CA LYS A 565 11.47 -38.95 13.08
C LYS A 565 11.46 -38.79 14.59
N ASP A 566 10.43 -39.30 15.26
CA ASP A 566 10.33 -39.40 16.72
C ASP A 566 9.90 -40.84 17.04
N SER A 567 10.90 -41.67 17.36
CA SER A 567 10.77 -43.12 17.46
C SER A 567 10.01 -43.57 18.71
N ASP A 568 9.99 -42.79 19.79
CA ASP A 568 9.35 -43.15 21.06
C ASP A 568 8.13 -42.29 21.43
N ASN A 569 7.83 -41.28 20.60
CA ASN A 569 6.65 -40.40 20.64
C ASN A 569 6.57 -39.60 21.95
N ASP A 570 7.71 -39.12 22.44
CA ASP A 570 7.78 -38.27 23.62
C ASP A 570 7.68 -36.76 23.29
N GLY A 571 7.73 -36.41 22.00
CA GLY A 571 7.63 -35.04 21.49
C GLY A 571 8.96 -34.39 21.12
N VAL A 572 10.08 -35.13 21.16
CA VAL A 572 11.40 -34.70 20.67
C VAL A 572 11.85 -35.63 19.54
N THR A 573 12.38 -35.07 18.45
CA THR A 573 12.79 -35.86 17.28
C THR A 573 14.10 -36.62 17.53
N ASP A 574 14.26 -37.81 16.96
CA ASP A 574 15.36 -38.76 17.09
C ASP A 574 16.78 -38.16 16.90
N ASP A 575 16.90 -37.06 16.16
CA ASP A 575 18.16 -36.35 15.93
C ASP A 575 18.53 -35.40 17.08
N VAL A 576 17.52 -34.96 17.84
CA VAL A 576 17.63 -34.13 19.05
C VAL A 576 17.48 -34.96 20.33
N ASP A 577 16.77 -36.08 20.25
CA ASP A 577 16.43 -36.96 21.37
C ASP A 577 17.64 -37.80 21.81
N GLN A 578 18.08 -37.52 23.04
CA GLN A 578 19.19 -38.21 23.70
C GLN A 578 18.71 -39.39 24.55
N CYS A 579 17.40 -39.57 24.69
CA CYS A 579 16.74 -40.59 25.48
C CYS A 579 15.66 -41.37 24.68
N PRO A 580 16.04 -42.09 23.61
CA PRO A 580 15.15 -42.70 22.60
C PRO A 580 14.30 -43.91 23.05
N ASP A 581 14.18 -44.11 24.37
CA ASP A 581 13.34 -45.13 24.99
C ASP A 581 12.41 -44.51 26.06
N THR A 582 12.22 -43.19 26.02
CA THR A 582 11.36 -42.48 26.97
C THR A 582 9.90 -42.86 26.72
N PRO A 583 9.17 -43.34 27.74
CA PRO A 583 7.81 -43.79 27.52
C PRO A 583 6.89 -42.64 27.05
N ALA A 584 6.20 -42.82 25.92
CA ALA A 584 5.23 -41.88 25.37
C ALA A 584 4.30 -41.26 26.44
N GLY A 585 4.26 -39.92 26.49
CA GLY A 585 3.46 -39.13 27.44
C GLY A 585 4.13 -38.80 28.77
N THR A 586 5.45 -39.02 28.89
CA THR A 586 6.26 -38.55 30.02
C THR A 586 6.73 -37.12 29.76
N GLU A 587 6.74 -36.23 30.77
CA GLU A 587 7.29 -34.87 30.59
C GLU A 587 8.82 -34.95 30.48
N VAL A 588 9.35 -34.51 29.34
CA VAL A 588 10.77 -34.55 28.97
C VAL A 588 11.33 -33.13 28.80
N ASP A 589 12.65 -33.00 28.93
CA ASP A 589 13.35 -31.76 28.60
C ASP A 589 13.62 -31.64 27.09
N GLU A 590 14.32 -30.58 26.67
CA GLU A 590 14.57 -30.26 25.26
C GLU A 590 15.36 -31.33 24.48
N ASN A 591 15.92 -32.34 25.18
CA ASN A 591 16.64 -33.47 24.58
C ASN A 591 15.91 -34.82 24.76
N GLY A 592 14.60 -34.82 25.03
CA GLY A 592 13.79 -36.05 25.17
C GLY A 592 14.00 -36.81 26.49
N CYS A 593 14.76 -36.23 27.44
CA CYS A 593 15.10 -36.91 28.67
C CYS A 593 14.19 -36.53 29.84
N ALA A 594 13.64 -37.54 30.53
CA ALA A 594 13.00 -37.30 31.82
C ALA A 594 14.06 -36.97 32.90
N PRO A 595 13.73 -36.19 33.95
CA PRO A 595 14.71 -35.79 34.98
C PRO A 595 15.44 -36.94 35.70
N SER A 596 14.88 -38.15 35.67
CA SER A 596 15.51 -39.35 36.25
C SER A 596 16.47 -40.10 35.31
N GLN A 597 16.59 -39.65 34.06
CA GLN A 597 17.46 -40.22 33.02
C GLN A 597 18.64 -39.29 32.69
N LYS A 598 18.74 -38.14 33.34
CA LYS A 598 19.79 -37.15 33.12
C LYS A 598 21.12 -37.63 33.72
N ASP A 599 22.14 -37.64 32.88
CA ASP A 599 23.53 -38.00 33.13
C ASP A 599 24.35 -36.93 32.37
N SER A 600 24.64 -35.83 33.07
CA SER A 600 25.05 -34.55 32.47
C SER A 600 26.44 -34.61 31.83
N ASP A 601 27.30 -35.52 32.28
CA ASP A 601 28.64 -35.76 31.75
C ASP A 601 28.79 -37.12 31.04
N ASN A 602 27.71 -37.92 30.98
CA ASN A 602 27.59 -39.14 30.17
C ASN A 602 28.67 -40.19 30.49
N ASP A 603 29.03 -40.31 31.77
CA ASP A 603 30.03 -41.26 32.25
C ASP A 603 29.42 -42.64 32.63
N GLY A 604 28.08 -42.73 32.62
CA GLY A 604 27.30 -43.91 32.95
C GLY A 604 26.71 -43.90 34.36
N VAL A 605 26.85 -42.81 35.12
CA VAL A 605 26.25 -42.60 36.43
C VAL A 605 25.31 -41.39 36.38
N THR A 606 24.04 -41.60 36.68
CA THR A 606 23.04 -40.53 36.62
C THR A 606 23.32 -39.41 37.64
N ASP A 607 23.00 -38.16 37.30
CA ASP A 607 23.32 -36.95 38.08
C ASP A 607 22.94 -37.03 39.57
N ASP A 608 21.88 -37.78 39.91
CA ASP A 608 21.44 -37.96 41.29
C ASP A 608 22.39 -38.82 42.16
N LYS A 609 23.34 -39.52 41.51
CA LYS A 609 24.33 -40.41 42.13
C LYS A 609 25.77 -40.01 41.81
N ASP A 610 25.98 -39.03 40.94
CA ASP A 610 27.30 -38.57 40.53
C ASP A 610 27.93 -37.57 41.54
N GLN A 611 29.20 -37.76 41.87
CA GLN A 611 29.99 -36.85 42.72
C GLN A 611 31.09 -36.11 41.95
N CYS A 612 31.32 -36.46 40.69
CA CYS A 612 32.29 -35.87 39.78
C CYS A 612 31.55 -35.49 38.46
N PRO A 613 30.72 -34.44 38.47
CA PRO A 613 29.69 -34.17 37.45
C PRO A 613 30.21 -33.69 36.08
N ASP A 614 31.53 -33.77 35.86
CA ASP A 614 32.24 -33.28 34.67
C ASP A 614 33.23 -34.34 34.15
N THR A 615 32.97 -35.63 34.41
CA THR A 615 33.86 -36.71 34.03
C THR A 615 33.84 -36.95 32.52
N PRO A 616 35.00 -36.88 31.84
CA PRO A 616 35.02 -36.97 30.39
C PRO A 616 34.46 -38.31 29.88
N VAL A 617 33.46 -38.22 29.01
CA VAL A 617 32.77 -39.34 28.34
C VAL A 617 33.74 -40.44 27.90
N GLY A 618 33.48 -41.67 28.38
CA GLY A 618 34.21 -42.89 28.00
C GLY A 618 35.37 -43.30 28.91
N GLN A 619 35.59 -42.60 30.03
CA GLN A 619 36.52 -43.03 31.09
C GLN A 619 35.89 -44.15 31.95
N GLU A 620 36.70 -45.10 32.43
CA GLU A 620 36.20 -46.09 33.41
C GLU A 620 36.11 -45.41 34.78
N VAL A 621 34.89 -45.12 35.22
CA VAL A 621 34.58 -44.42 36.48
C VAL A 621 34.23 -45.38 37.61
N ASP A 622 34.39 -44.93 38.84
CA ASP A 622 33.98 -45.70 40.02
C ASP A 622 32.48 -45.54 40.34
N GLU A 623 32.03 -46.10 41.47
CA GLU A 623 30.60 -46.11 41.84
C GLU A 623 29.98 -44.73 42.15
N ASN A 624 30.78 -43.65 42.13
CA ASN A 624 30.32 -42.27 42.30
C ASN A 624 30.68 -41.36 41.11
N GLY A 625 30.96 -41.93 39.93
CA GLY A 625 31.21 -41.14 38.70
C GLY A 625 32.62 -40.56 38.57
N CYS A 626 33.57 -40.95 39.42
CA CYS A 626 34.93 -40.37 39.37
C CYS A 626 35.92 -41.28 38.63
N ALA A 627 36.65 -40.72 37.66
CA ALA A 627 37.75 -41.40 36.97
C ALA A 627 39.06 -41.37 37.81
N PRO A 628 39.98 -42.34 37.63
CA PRO A 628 41.25 -42.38 38.37
C PRO A 628 42.13 -41.13 38.24
N SER A 629 42.00 -40.37 37.14
CA SER A 629 42.71 -39.12 36.85
C SER A 629 42.12 -37.89 37.54
N GLN A 630 41.00 -38.02 38.27
CA GLN A 630 40.38 -36.92 39.03
C GLN A 630 40.70 -37.03 40.54
N LYS A 631 41.70 -37.83 40.90
CA LYS A 631 42.08 -38.09 42.28
C LYS A 631 43.26 -37.22 42.68
N ASP A 632 43.15 -36.52 43.81
CA ASP A 632 44.18 -35.64 44.39
C ASP A 632 44.46 -36.10 45.84
N SER A 633 45.67 -36.61 46.09
CA SER A 633 46.04 -37.31 47.32
C SER A 633 46.56 -36.39 48.43
N ASP A 634 47.19 -35.27 48.11
CA ASP A 634 47.69 -34.30 49.10
C ASP A 634 46.81 -33.02 49.22
N ASN A 635 45.77 -32.92 48.39
CA ASN A 635 44.72 -31.89 48.38
C ASN A 635 45.27 -30.47 48.19
N ASP A 636 46.31 -30.33 47.38
CA ASP A 636 46.83 -29.02 47.00
C ASP A 636 46.04 -28.37 45.84
N GLY A 637 45.11 -29.13 45.23
CA GLY A 637 44.24 -28.69 44.14
C GLY A 637 44.66 -29.21 42.76
N VAL A 638 45.74 -30.00 42.65
CA VAL A 638 46.19 -30.65 41.41
C VAL A 638 46.07 -32.17 41.55
N THR A 639 45.54 -32.85 40.53
CA THR A 639 45.31 -34.30 40.58
C THR A 639 46.61 -35.09 40.49
N ASP A 640 46.68 -36.23 41.16
CA ASP A 640 47.88 -37.10 41.34
C ASP A 640 48.61 -37.45 40.05
N ASP A 641 47.91 -37.48 38.92
CA ASP A 641 48.47 -37.80 37.60
C ASP A 641 49.14 -36.61 36.91
N LYS A 642 48.79 -35.39 37.32
CA LYS A 642 49.35 -34.12 36.85
C LYS A 642 50.28 -33.46 37.88
N ASP A 643 50.19 -33.89 39.13
CA ASP A 643 51.02 -33.41 40.21
C ASP A 643 52.44 -34.01 40.17
N GLN A 644 53.41 -33.13 39.93
CA GLN A 644 54.83 -33.42 39.86
C GLN A 644 55.54 -33.18 41.21
N CYS A 645 54.84 -32.60 42.18
CA CYS A 645 55.29 -32.30 43.53
C CYS A 645 54.36 -32.93 44.60
N PRO A 646 54.27 -34.27 44.68
CA PRO A 646 53.25 -35.02 45.45
C PRO A 646 53.39 -35.01 46.98
N ASP A 647 54.14 -34.06 47.53
CA ASP A 647 54.31 -33.84 48.97
C ASP A 647 54.16 -32.34 49.28
N THR A 648 53.39 -31.60 48.47
CA THR A 648 53.25 -30.15 48.66
C THR A 648 52.42 -29.86 49.91
N PRO A 649 52.88 -28.99 50.82
CA PRO A 649 52.16 -28.76 52.08
C PRO A 649 50.79 -28.10 51.85
N GLU A 650 49.74 -28.76 52.34
CA GLU A 650 48.34 -28.32 52.24
C GLU A 650 48.15 -26.81 52.55
N GLY A 651 47.68 -26.07 51.54
CA GLY A 651 47.34 -24.63 51.63
C GLY A 651 48.39 -23.64 51.11
N GLU A 652 49.49 -24.11 50.54
CA GLU A 652 50.42 -23.27 49.75
C GLU A 652 49.89 -23.06 48.32
N GLU A 653 50.17 -21.90 47.71
CA GLU A 653 49.77 -21.63 46.32
C GLU A 653 50.69 -22.37 45.34
N VAL A 654 50.12 -23.37 44.66
CA VAL A 654 50.83 -24.23 43.68
C VAL A 654 50.52 -23.83 42.25
N ASP A 655 51.43 -24.17 41.34
CA ASP A 655 51.22 -24.06 39.91
C ASP A 655 50.43 -25.25 39.35
N GLU A 656 50.23 -25.29 38.04
CA GLU A 656 49.44 -26.31 37.34
C GLU A 656 50.00 -27.74 37.43
N ASN A 657 51.22 -27.91 37.96
CA ASN A 657 51.86 -29.21 38.20
C ASN A 657 51.99 -29.54 39.70
N GLY A 658 51.26 -28.85 40.59
CA GLY A 658 51.26 -29.09 42.04
C GLY A 658 52.49 -28.56 42.77
N CYS A 659 53.36 -27.78 42.10
CA CYS A 659 54.61 -27.31 42.67
C CYS A 659 54.49 -25.88 43.21
N SER A 660 55.03 -25.65 44.42
CA SER A 660 55.14 -24.29 44.95
C SER A 660 56.31 -23.53 44.32
N LYS A 661 56.21 -22.20 44.24
CA LYS A 661 57.16 -21.29 43.54
C LYS A 661 58.64 -21.43 43.97
N ASP A 662 58.92 -22.00 45.13
CA ASP A 662 60.27 -22.20 45.64
C ASP A 662 60.90 -23.54 45.20
N GLN A 663 60.17 -24.38 44.46
CA GLN A 663 60.56 -25.74 44.08
C GLN A 663 60.77 -25.95 42.58
N ILE A 664 60.56 -24.92 41.75
CA ILE A 664 60.60 -25.01 40.29
C ILE A 664 61.99 -24.56 39.77
N ASP A 665 62.59 -25.43 38.95
CA ASP A 665 63.91 -25.31 38.31
C ASP A 665 63.79 -26.01 36.93
N THR A 666 63.32 -25.24 35.95
CA THR A 666 62.68 -25.69 34.71
C THR A 666 63.66 -26.34 33.73
N ASP A 667 64.91 -25.87 33.64
CA ASP A 667 65.95 -26.45 32.78
C ASP A 667 67.00 -27.32 33.51
N GLN A 668 66.90 -27.40 34.85
CA GLN A 668 67.74 -28.23 35.73
C GLN A 668 69.23 -27.90 35.63
N ASP A 669 69.56 -26.64 35.36
CA ASP A 669 70.95 -26.18 35.34
C ASP A 669 71.51 -25.95 36.78
N GLY A 670 70.61 -25.96 37.77
CA GLY A 670 70.91 -25.87 39.19
C GLY A 670 70.59 -24.53 39.84
N ILE A 671 69.97 -23.59 39.10
CA ILE A 671 69.46 -22.32 39.61
C ILE A 671 67.92 -22.33 39.51
N PRO A 672 67.17 -22.20 40.63
CA PRO A 672 65.71 -22.17 40.58
C PRO A 672 65.19 -20.97 39.79
N ASP A 673 64.10 -21.15 39.04
CA ASP A 673 63.58 -20.22 38.02
C ASP A 673 63.47 -18.77 38.46
N TYR A 674 63.09 -18.52 39.71
CA TYR A 674 62.95 -17.14 40.22
C TYR A 674 64.30 -16.40 40.35
N LEU A 675 65.43 -17.11 40.24
CA LEU A 675 66.79 -16.59 40.17
C LEU A 675 67.46 -16.85 38.81
N ASP A 676 66.78 -17.53 37.88
CA ASP A 676 67.27 -17.85 36.54
C ASP A 676 66.79 -16.82 35.50
N GLN A 677 67.68 -16.36 34.62
CA GLN A 677 67.36 -15.41 33.55
C GLN A 677 67.45 -16.02 32.15
N CYS A 678 67.85 -17.28 32.03
CA CYS A 678 67.87 -18.03 30.78
C CYS A 678 67.33 -19.43 31.02
N PRO A 679 66.00 -19.55 31.19
CA PRO A 679 65.31 -20.74 31.70
C PRO A 679 65.28 -21.94 30.74
N ASP A 680 66.03 -21.87 29.62
CA ASP A 680 66.13 -22.90 28.58
C ASP A 680 67.59 -23.29 28.30
N SER A 681 68.45 -23.15 29.31
CA SER A 681 69.86 -23.48 29.18
C SER A 681 70.05 -24.98 28.97
N PRO A 682 70.88 -25.41 28.00
CA PRO A 682 71.04 -26.83 27.72
C PRO A 682 71.56 -27.60 28.96
N ALA A 683 70.78 -28.55 29.46
CA ALA A 683 71.06 -29.28 30.69
C ALA A 683 72.53 -29.75 30.81
N GLY A 684 73.26 -29.17 31.78
CA GLY A 684 74.68 -29.45 32.07
C GLY A 684 75.71 -28.52 31.41
N ALA A 685 75.29 -27.43 30.77
CA ALA A 685 76.17 -26.36 30.31
C ALA A 685 76.72 -25.53 31.50
N GLU A 686 77.94 -24.98 31.36
CA GLU A 686 78.46 -24.04 32.37
C GLU A 686 77.81 -22.67 32.16
N VAL A 687 76.76 -22.41 32.92
CA VAL A 687 76.02 -21.14 32.97
C VAL A 687 76.64 -20.15 33.95
N ASP A 688 76.34 -18.86 33.80
CA ASP A 688 76.81 -17.82 34.72
C ASP A 688 75.85 -17.62 35.91
N GLU A 689 76.03 -16.54 36.69
CA GLU A 689 75.27 -16.32 37.93
C GLU A 689 73.78 -16.02 37.71
N ASN A 690 73.34 -15.92 36.46
CA ASN A 690 71.97 -15.71 36.03
C ASN A 690 71.47 -16.78 35.01
N GLY A 691 72.16 -17.92 34.86
CA GLY A 691 71.62 -19.06 34.10
C GLY A 691 71.87 -19.08 32.58
N CYS A 692 72.63 -18.17 31.96
CA CYS A 692 72.72 -18.06 30.48
C CYS A 692 73.92 -18.75 29.78
N SER A 693 73.68 -19.34 28.59
CA SER A 693 74.69 -19.90 27.67
C SER A 693 75.01 -18.98 26.46
N LYS A 694 76.17 -19.15 25.79
CA LYS A 694 76.69 -18.16 24.81
C LYS A 694 76.14 -18.24 23.39
N ASP A 695 75.42 -19.30 23.03
CA ASP A 695 75.05 -19.60 21.64
C ASP A 695 73.54 -19.37 21.36
N GLN A 696 72.76 -18.83 22.31
CA GLN A 696 71.31 -18.62 22.25
C GLN A 696 70.94 -17.14 22.20
N ILE A 697 71.64 -16.34 21.39
CA ILE A 697 71.31 -14.92 21.22
C ILE A 697 70.60 -14.76 19.87
N ASP A 698 69.33 -14.37 19.97
CA ASP A 698 68.43 -13.96 18.89
C ASP A 698 68.05 -12.52 19.25
N THR A 699 68.51 -11.56 18.44
CA THR A 699 68.60 -10.15 18.82
C THR A 699 67.29 -9.41 18.60
N ASP A 700 66.42 -9.90 17.72
CA ASP A 700 65.15 -9.27 17.33
C ASP A 700 63.91 -10.14 17.55
N GLU A 701 64.08 -11.39 18.02
CA GLU A 701 63.01 -12.23 18.60
C GLU A 701 61.89 -12.58 17.60
N ASP A 702 62.21 -12.67 16.31
CA ASP A 702 61.28 -13.07 15.23
C ASP A 702 61.13 -14.61 15.10
N GLY A 703 61.92 -15.35 15.88
CA GLY A 703 61.93 -16.82 15.92
C GLY A 703 63.05 -17.48 15.13
N ILE A 704 63.92 -16.71 14.46
CA ILE A 704 65.09 -17.20 13.71
C ILE A 704 66.38 -16.64 14.33
N PRO A 705 67.27 -17.46 14.93
CA PRO A 705 68.48 -16.96 15.57
C PRO A 705 69.42 -16.20 14.62
N ASP A 706 70.07 -15.13 15.12
CA ASP A 706 70.95 -14.16 14.42
C ASP A 706 71.86 -14.71 13.30
N TYR A 707 72.28 -15.97 13.39
CA TYR A 707 73.20 -16.58 12.41
C TYR A 707 72.51 -17.22 11.20
N LEU A 708 71.18 -17.35 11.21
CA LEU A 708 70.35 -17.84 10.11
C LEU A 708 69.38 -16.78 9.55
N ASP A 709 69.21 -15.67 10.25
CA ASP A 709 68.32 -14.59 9.87
C ASP A 709 68.97 -13.61 8.87
N GLN A 710 68.24 -13.29 7.79
CA GLN A 710 68.63 -12.34 6.73
C GLN A 710 67.91 -11.00 6.83
N CYS A 711 66.90 -10.88 7.70
CA CYS A 711 66.13 -9.68 7.96
C CYS A 711 66.19 -9.27 9.45
N PRO A 712 67.40 -9.00 10.00
CA PRO A 712 67.57 -8.67 11.41
C PRO A 712 66.90 -7.34 11.77
N GLY A 713 65.80 -7.46 12.51
CA GLY A 713 64.91 -6.42 12.99
C GLY A 713 63.43 -6.66 12.66
N THR A 714 63.02 -7.91 12.39
CA THR A 714 61.62 -8.20 12.05
C THR A 714 60.73 -8.07 13.30
N PRO A 715 59.63 -7.29 13.24
CA PRO A 715 58.81 -7.05 14.42
C PRO A 715 58.17 -8.34 14.96
N GLU A 716 58.23 -8.48 16.29
CA GLU A 716 57.70 -9.62 17.03
C GLU A 716 56.23 -9.92 16.67
N GLY A 717 55.98 -11.11 16.10
CA GLY A 717 54.63 -11.63 15.81
C GLY A 717 54.19 -11.67 14.34
N GLU A 718 55.00 -11.17 13.40
CA GLU A 718 54.75 -11.29 11.95
C GLU A 718 55.07 -12.71 11.43
N GLN A 719 54.30 -13.22 10.45
CA GLN A 719 54.62 -14.50 9.82
C GLN A 719 55.76 -14.33 8.80
N VAL A 720 56.96 -14.77 9.18
CA VAL A 720 58.17 -14.68 8.37
C VAL A 720 58.40 -15.90 7.48
N ASP A 721 59.08 -15.70 6.35
CA ASP A 721 59.51 -16.77 5.47
C ASP A 721 60.76 -17.51 6.00
N GLU A 722 61.28 -18.47 5.21
CA GLU A 722 62.43 -19.31 5.61
C GLU A 722 63.76 -18.54 5.80
N ASN A 723 63.80 -17.23 5.57
CA ASN A 723 64.95 -16.35 5.77
C ASN A 723 64.71 -15.23 6.81
N GLY A 724 63.60 -15.27 7.56
CA GLY A 724 63.29 -14.27 8.61
C GLY A 724 62.58 -13.01 8.11
N CYS A 725 62.09 -12.99 6.86
CA CYS A 725 61.46 -11.79 6.28
C CYS A 725 59.93 -11.93 6.19
N ALA A 726 59.19 -10.90 6.62
CA ALA A 726 57.73 -10.83 6.55
C ALA A 726 57.25 -10.27 5.18
N PRO A 727 56.02 -10.59 4.72
CA PRO A 727 55.45 -10.01 3.48
C PRO A 727 55.41 -8.48 3.47
N SER A 728 55.25 -7.87 4.65
CA SER A 728 55.27 -6.42 4.92
C SER A 728 56.64 -5.76 4.76
N GLN A 729 57.68 -6.52 4.38
CA GLN A 729 59.06 -6.04 4.18
C GLN A 729 59.53 -6.19 2.74
N LYS A 730 58.62 -6.52 1.81
CA LYS A 730 58.94 -6.79 0.40
C LYS A 730 58.67 -5.55 -0.45
N ASP A 731 59.66 -5.12 -1.22
CA ASP A 731 59.63 -3.91 -2.08
C ASP A 731 60.14 -4.32 -3.48
N THR A 732 59.23 -4.45 -4.45
CA THR A 732 59.46 -5.07 -5.75
C THR A 732 60.22 -4.16 -6.72
N ASP A 733 60.00 -2.85 -6.69
CA ASP A 733 60.66 -1.89 -7.57
C ASP A 733 61.81 -1.10 -6.89
N ASN A 734 62.03 -1.35 -5.59
CA ASN A 734 63.13 -0.84 -4.76
C ASN A 734 63.13 0.69 -4.62
N ASP A 735 61.95 1.28 -4.57
CA ASP A 735 61.79 2.72 -4.39
C ASP A 735 61.77 3.14 -2.90
N GLY A 736 61.70 2.17 -2.00
CA GLY A 736 61.72 2.36 -0.55
C GLY A 736 60.36 2.24 0.12
N VAL A 737 59.29 1.92 -0.62
CA VAL A 737 57.96 1.60 -0.11
C VAL A 737 57.63 0.13 -0.40
N THR A 738 57.04 -0.57 0.56
CA THR A 738 56.78 -2.00 0.43
C THR A 738 55.55 -2.26 -0.43
N ASP A 739 55.51 -3.39 -1.15
CA ASP A 739 54.49 -3.77 -2.13
C ASP A 739 53.03 -3.63 -1.61
N ASP A 740 52.83 -3.76 -0.31
CA ASP A 740 51.52 -3.66 0.36
C ASP A 740 51.09 -2.21 0.67
N MET A 741 52.05 -1.29 0.71
CA MET A 741 51.86 0.15 0.88
C MET A 741 52.12 0.95 -0.41
N ASP A 742 52.63 0.30 -1.46
CA ASP A 742 53.03 0.92 -2.72
C ASP A 742 51.85 0.98 -3.73
N LEU A 743 51.39 2.20 -4.00
CA LEU A 743 50.34 2.52 -5.00
C LEU A 743 50.92 2.78 -6.40
N CYS A 744 52.25 2.89 -6.51
CA CYS A 744 52.98 3.24 -7.72
C CYS A 744 54.05 2.18 -8.06
N PRO A 745 53.66 0.93 -8.40
CA PRO A 745 54.53 -0.26 -8.47
C PRO A 745 55.55 -0.31 -9.63
N ASP A 746 55.76 0.81 -10.33
CA ASP A 746 56.68 0.96 -11.46
C ASP A 746 57.56 2.23 -11.29
N THR A 747 57.86 2.62 -10.05
CA THR A 747 58.61 3.84 -9.77
C THR A 747 60.08 3.71 -10.21
N PRO A 748 60.62 4.68 -10.97
CA PRO A 748 61.98 4.58 -11.48
C PRO A 748 63.04 4.56 -10.37
N GLU A 749 63.88 3.51 -10.37
CA GLU A 749 64.97 3.30 -9.39
C GLU A 749 65.77 4.58 -9.09
N GLY A 750 65.65 5.08 -7.86
CA GLY A 750 66.34 6.26 -7.35
C GLY A 750 65.56 7.59 -7.38
N ALA A 751 64.25 7.56 -7.65
CA ALA A 751 63.35 8.69 -7.41
C ALA A 751 63.09 8.90 -5.90
N GLU A 752 62.90 10.14 -5.45
CA GLU A 752 62.44 10.39 -4.07
C GLU A 752 60.90 10.27 -4.06
N VAL A 753 60.39 9.29 -3.32
CA VAL A 753 58.97 8.91 -3.27
C VAL A 753 58.30 9.32 -1.95
N ASP A 754 56.98 9.49 -2.00
CA ASP A 754 56.16 9.72 -0.82
C ASP A 754 55.77 8.40 -0.12
N GLU A 755 54.92 8.49 0.90
CA GLU A 755 54.58 7.35 1.78
C GLU A 755 53.80 6.21 1.09
N ASN A 756 53.36 6.42 -0.17
CA ASN A 756 52.66 5.43 -0.98
C ASN A 756 53.47 4.97 -2.21
N GLY A 757 54.78 5.19 -2.25
CA GLY A 757 55.66 4.74 -3.35
C GLY A 757 55.64 5.65 -4.58
N CYS A 758 54.96 6.79 -4.53
CA CYS A 758 54.86 7.68 -5.69
C CYS A 758 55.93 8.78 -5.64
N ALA A 759 56.72 8.94 -6.71
CA ALA A 759 57.63 10.09 -6.82
C ALA A 759 56.84 11.40 -6.86
N LEU A 760 57.43 12.51 -6.40
CA LEU A 760 56.80 13.85 -6.48
C LEU A 760 56.31 14.24 -7.89
N SER A 761 56.89 13.66 -8.94
CA SER A 761 56.49 13.86 -10.34
C SER A 761 55.39 12.91 -10.82
N GLN A 762 54.81 12.09 -9.93
CA GLN A 762 53.77 11.10 -10.21
C GLN A 762 52.54 11.30 -9.32
N LYS A 763 52.56 12.31 -8.45
CA LYS A 763 51.45 12.66 -7.56
C LYS A 763 50.44 13.51 -8.34
N ASP A 764 49.18 13.14 -8.28
CA ASP A 764 48.03 13.79 -8.91
C ASP A 764 46.92 13.76 -7.84
N THR A 765 46.84 14.84 -7.04
CA THR A 765 46.12 14.88 -5.77
C THR A 765 44.60 14.85 -5.97
N ASP A 766 44.10 15.32 -7.10
CA ASP A 766 42.68 15.39 -7.44
C ASP A 766 42.27 14.45 -8.58
N ASN A 767 43.22 13.68 -9.14
CA ASN A 767 43.04 12.67 -10.19
C ASN A 767 42.46 13.24 -11.50
N ASP A 768 42.81 14.48 -11.85
CA ASP A 768 42.33 15.13 -13.06
C ASP A 768 43.18 14.79 -14.32
N GLY A 769 44.28 14.07 -14.13
CA GLY A 769 45.22 13.64 -15.17
C GLY A 769 46.42 14.56 -15.37
N VAL A 770 46.60 15.59 -14.53
CA VAL A 770 47.76 16.48 -14.48
C VAL A 770 48.45 16.32 -13.12
N THR A 771 49.76 16.04 -13.13
CA THR A 771 50.51 15.83 -11.89
C THR A 771 50.65 17.14 -11.10
N ASP A 772 50.65 17.08 -9.77
CA ASP A 772 50.72 18.19 -8.81
C ASP A 772 51.82 19.23 -9.12
N ASP A 773 52.93 18.81 -9.74
CA ASP A 773 54.03 19.70 -10.10
C ASP A 773 53.76 20.55 -11.35
N MET A 774 52.78 20.14 -12.15
CA MET A 774 52.27 20.81 -13.34
C MET A 774 50.86 21.39 -13.14
N ASP A 775 50.17 20.99 -12.08
CA ASP A 775 48.81 21.39 -11.77
C ASP A 775 48.75 22.72 -10.96
N LEU A 776 47.94 23.66 -11.46
CA LEU A 776 47.68 24.97 -10.85
C LEU A 776 46.33 25.01 -10.11
N CYS A 777 45.53 23.96 -10.21
CA CYS A 777 44.19 23.83 -9.65
C CYS A 777 44.02 22.49 -8.89
N PRO A 778 44.69 22.32 -7.73
CA PRO A 778 44.84 21.04 -7.00
C PRO A 778 43.57 20.48 -6.32
N ASP A 779 42.39 20.99 -6.64
CA ASP A 779 41.09 20.59 -6.10
C ASP A 779 40.05 20.43 -7.24
N THR A 780 40.49 20.08 -8.45
CA THR A 780 39.63 19.90 -9.62
C THR A 780 38.76 18.66 -9.48
N PRO A 781 37.42 18.78 -9.66
CA PRO A 781 36.53 17.64 -9.49
C PRO A 781 36.84 16.50 -10.46
N GLU A 782 36.93 15.28 -9.93
CA GLU A 782 37.23 14.05 -10.67
C GLU A 782 36.33 13.91 -11.92
N GLY A 783 36.96 13.83 -13.11
CA GLY A 783 36.28 13.69 -14.40
C GLY A 783 36.02 14.97 -15.20
N ALA A 784 36.49 16.14 -14.74
CA ALA A 784 36.43 17.39 -15.51
C ALA A 784 37.43 17.41 -16.69
N GLU A 785 37.06 18.05 -17.81
CA GLU A 785 38.02 18.32 -18.90
C GLU A 785 38.91 19.52 -18.51
N VAL A 786 40.19 19.26 -18.26
CA VAL A 786 41.16 20.25 -17.77
C VAL A 786 42.13 20.73 -18.84
N ASP A 787 42.68 21.93 -18.66
CA ASP A 787 43.72 22.47 -19.55
C ASP A 787 45.14 21.95 -19.21
N GLU A 788 46.18 22.47 -19.88
CA GLU A 788 47.55 22.00 -19.68
C GLU A 788 48.14 22.26 -18.29
N ASN A 789 47.39 22.90 -17.39
CA ASN A 789 47.75 23.17 -16.00
C ASN A 789 46.71 22.66 -14.99
N GLY A 790 45.90 21.65 -15.33
CA GLY A 790 44.97 21.00 -14.38
C GLY A 790 43.74 21.83 -13.99
N CYS A 791 43.52 22.98 -14.63
CA CYS A 791 42.36 23.81 -14.32
C CYS A 791 41.18 23.49 -15.24
N ALA A 792 40.01 23.23 -14.63
CA ALA A 792 38.74 23.25 -15.34
C ALA A 792 38.37 24.68 -15.75
N LEU A 793 37.58 24.83 -16.81
CA LEU A 793 37.11 26.15 -17.28
C LEU A 793 36.41 26.99 -16.19
N SER A 794 35.82 26.34 -15.18
CA SER A 794 35.13 26.95 -14.04
C SER A 794 36.06 27.44 -12.90
N GLN A 795 37.37 27.17 -12.94
CA GLN A 795 38.32 27.59 -11.91
C GLN A 795 39.21 28.75 -12.35
N LYS A 796 38.98 29.28 -13.56
CA LYS A 796 39.79 30.35 -14.13
C LYS A 796 39.40 31.70 -13.52
N ASP A 797 40.35 32.46 -12.99
CA ASP A 797 40.17 33.83 -12.47
C ASP A 797 41.13 34.75 -13.24
N THR A 798 40.59 35.52 -14.20
CA THR A 798 41.37 36.26 -15.19
C THR A 798 42.01 37.54 -14.62
N ASP A 799 41.39 38.18 -13.63
CA ASP A 799 41.87 39.44 -13.05
C ASP A 799 42.44 39.33 -11.62
N LYS A 800 42.34 38.14 -11.02
CA LYS A 800 42.99 37.71 -9.77
C LYS A 800 42.50 38.45 -8.55
N ASP A 801 41.22 38.80 -8.54
CA ASP A 801 40.59 39.42 -7.39
C ASP A 801 40.07 38.41 -6.35
N GLY A 802 40.11 37.10 -6.69
CA GLY A 802 39.70 36.01 -5.83
C GLY A 802 38.32 35.42 -6.17
N VAL A 803 37.66 35.88 -7.24
CA VAL A 803 36.41 35.33 -7.76
C VAL A 803 36.66 34.75 -9.16
N THR A 804 36.18 33.53 -9.41
CA THR A 804 36.39 32.84 -10.69
C THR A 804 35.54 33.47 -11.82
N ASP A 805 36.03 33.47 -13.05
CA ASP A 805 35.44 34.07 -14.27
C ASP A 805 33.95 33.70 -14.49
N ASP A 806 33.50 32.55 -13.99
CA ASP A 806 32.11 32.08 -14.07
C ASP A 806 31.19 32.72 -13.01
N LYS A 807 31.77 33.22 -11.92
CA LYS A 807 31.10 33.90 -10.79
C LYS A 807 31.43 35.40 -10.73
N ASP A 808 32.42 35.84 -11.49
CA ASP A 808 32.94 37.20 -11.52
C ASP A 808 32.13 38.07 -12.49
N LEU A 809 31.36 39.00 -11.92
CA LEU A 809 30.58 40.00 -12.66
C LEU A 809 31.39 41.26 -12.99
N CYS A 810 32.62 41.36 -12.47
CA CYS A 810 33.50 42.53 -12.51
C CYS A 810 34.92 42.17 -13.01
N PRO A 811 35.08 41.70 -14.27
CA PRO A 811 36.28 41.01 -14.80
C PRO A 811 37.52 41.87 -15.07
N ASN A 812 37.62 43.05 -14.45
CA ASN A 812 38.83 43.88 -14.49
C ASN A 812 39.12 44.53 -13.13
N THR A 813 38.74 43.89 -12.03
CA THR A 813 39.02 44.40 -10.70
C THR A 813 40.53 44.36 -10.42
N PRO A 814 41.12 45.47 -9.94
CA PRO A 814 42.56 45.51 -9.68
C PRO A 814 42.98 44.56 -8.56
N GLU A 815 43.96 43.70 -8.84
CA GLU A 815 44.60 42.77 -7.89
C GLU A 815 44.90 43.43 -6.52
N GLY A 816 44.25 42.94 -5.46
CA GLY A 816 44.44 43.36 -4.07
C GLY A 816 43.40 44.34 -3.49
N GLU A 817 42.32 44.63 -4.22
CA GLU A 817 41.12 45.29 -3.68
C GLU A 817 40.27 44.31 -2.87
N GLU A 818 39.57 44.77 -1.82
CA GLU A 818 38.54 43.95 -1.17
C GLU A 818 37.32 43.88 -2.11
N VAL A 819 36.95 42.67 -2.53
CA VAL A 819 35.82 42.42 -3.42
C VAL A 819 34.69 41.67 -2.70
N ASP A 820 33.46 41.87 -3.15
CA ASP A 820 32.34 41.04 -2.71
C ASP A 820 32.35 39.65 -3.37
N GLU A 821 31.38 38.81 -3.06
CA GLU A 821 31.29 37.44 -3.56
C GLU A 821 31.12 37.31 -5.09
N TYR A 822 30.98 38.45 -5.80
CA TYR A 822 30.80 38.53 -7.25
C TYR A 822 31.97 39.26 -7.95
N GLY A 823 33.10 39.49 -7.27
CA GLY A 823 34.32 40.08 -7.86
C GLY A 823 34.29 41.62 -7.91
N CYS A 824 33.32 42.28 -7.27
CA CYS A 824 33.19 43.74 -7.37
C CYS A 824 33.79 44.45 -6.14
N SER A 825 34.64 45.46 -6.36
CA SER A 825 35.29 46.23 -5.29
C SER A 825 34.28 46.89 -4.33
N VAL A 826 34.46 46.65 -3.02
CA VAL A 826 33.55 47.15 -1.96
C VAL A 826 33.81 48.60 -1.55
N ASN A 827 34.79 49.28 -2.15
CA ASN A 827 35.27 50.58 -1.65
C ASN A 827 34.90 51.83 -2.45
N GLU A 828 34.06 51.74 -3.49
CA GLU A 828 33.38 52.92 -4.02
C GLU A 828 32.12 52.48 -4.76
N LEU A 829 30.94 52.81 -4.21
CA LEU A 829 29.74 53.32 -4.90
C LEU A 829 28.58 53.40 -3.89
N GLU A 830 27.69 54.37 -4.08
CA GLU A 830 26.46 54.51 -3.29
C GLU A 830 25.61 53.23 -3.40
N PRO A 831 24.89 52.79 -2.34
CA PRO A 831 24.11 51.55 -2.37
C PRO A 831 23.11 51.59 -3.53
N THR A 832 23.09 50.55 -4.35
CA THR A 832 22.15 50.47 -5.48
C THR A 832 20.79 50.04 -4.94
N ILE A 833 19.80 50.92 -5.07
CA ILE A 833 18.45 50.66 -4.58
C ILE A 833 17.65 49.89 -5.62
N VAL A 834 17.13 48.72 -5.24
CA VAL A 834 16.18 47.94 -6.04
C VAL A 834 14.75 48.32 -5.63
N VAL A 835 13.94 48.74 -6.59
CA VAL A 835 12.59 49.26 -6.34
C VAL A 835 11.47 48.32 -6.81
N ASP A 836 11.76 47.37 -7.72
CA ASP A 836 10.76 46.43 -8.25
C ASP A 836 11.41 45.19 -8.88
N PHE A 837 10.60 44.15 -9.17
CA PHE A 837 11.00 42.96 -9.91
C PHE A 837 9.89 42.46 -10.86
N GLU A 838 10.24 41.66 -11.86
CA GLU A 838 9.30 41.09 -12.83
C GLU A 838 8.33 40.08 -12.20
N ASP A 839 7.04 40.15 -12.57
CA ASP A 839 6.03 39.20 -12.11
C ASP A 839 6.18 37.83 -12.78
N PHE A 840 5.91 36.77 -12.01
CA PHE A 840 5.94 35.40 -12.52
C PHE A 840 4.56 34.98 -13.04
N ALA A 841 4.54 34.29 -14.18
CA ALA A 841 3.34 33.66 -14.68
C ALA A 841 2.99 32.43 -13.83
N MET A 842 1.69 32.12 -13.75
CA MET A 842 1.23 30.87 -13.14
C MET A 842 1.77 29.67 -13.91
N ILE A 843 2.16 28.62 -13.19
CA ILE A 843 2.59 27.33 -13.74
C ILE A 843 1.51 26.30 -13.42
N GLU A 844 1.08 25.54 -14.43
CA GLU A 844 0.20 24.38 -14.25
C GLU A 844 1.06 23.11 -14.27
N VAL A 845 0.87 22.24 -13.28
CA VAL A 845 1.59 20.96 -13.18
C VAL A 845 0.60 19.80 -13.00
N PRO A 846 0.88 18.61 -13.58
CA PRO A 846 0.12 17.41 -13.28
C PRO A 846 0.15 17.07 -11.80
N TRP A 847 -0.91 16.40 -11.33
CA TRP A 847 -0.95 15.79 -10.00
C TRP A 847 0.29 14.93 -9.74
N GLY A 848 0.86 15.00 -8.53
CA GLY A 848 2.03 14.24 -8.13
C GLY A 848 3.39 14.84 -8.56
N THR A 849 3.41 15.99 -9.23
CA THR A 849 4.66 16.66 -9.63
C THR A 849 5.46 17.12 -8.41
N LEU A 850 6.64 16.54 -8.18
CA LEU A 850 7.49 16.91 -7.04
C LEU A 850 8.03 18.34 -7.19
N PHE A 851 8.40 18.98 -6.07
CA PHE A 851 8.84 20.38 -6.06
C PHE A 851 9.97 20.67 -7.08
N ASP A 852 10.97 19.81 -7.16
CA ASP A 852 12.12 19.95 -8.07
C ASP A 852 11.74 19.75 -9.56
N GLN A 853 10.54 19.25 -9.85
CA GLN A 853 10.04 18.96 -11.20
C GLN A 853 9.09 20.05 -11.73
N ILE A 854 8.70 21.05 -10.92
CA ILE A 854 7.76 22.12 -11.31
C ILE A 854 8.33 22.98 -12.45
N GLY A 855 9.66 23.04 -12.61
CA GLY A 855 10.30 23.90 -13.61
C GLY A 855 10.25 25.38 -13.23
N LEU A 856 10.51 25.68 -11.94
CA LEU A 856 10.49 27.04 -11.41
C LEU A 856 11.59 27.92 -12.05
N PRO A 857 11.33 29.22 -12.31
CA PRO A 857 12.34 30.14 -12.81
C PRO A 857 13.53 30.22 -11.85
N THR A 858 14.75 30.10 -12.36
CA THR A 858 15.97 30.20 -11.55
C THR A 858 16.53 31.62 -11.46
N GLU A 859 16.00 32.54 -12.29
CA GLU A 859 16.43 33.92 -12.38
C GLU A 859 15.23 34.87 -12.45
N VAL A 860 15.41 36.12 -11.99
CA VAL A 860 14.41 37.19 -12.02
C VAL A 860 15.05 38.51 -12.44
N GLN A 861 14.33 39.30 -13.24
CA GLN A 861 14.74 40.67 -13.56
C GLN A 861 14.28 41.63 -12.45
N VAL A 862 15.22 42.39 -11.91
CA VAL A 862 14.98 43.45 -10.94
C VAL A 862 15.24 44.82 -11.56
N THR A 863 14.51 45.83 -11.10
CA THR A 863 14.64 47.22 -11.58
C THR A 863 15.19 48.11 -10.47
N THR A 864 16.22 48.89 -10.77
CA THR A 864 16.82 49.86 -9.83
C THR A 864 16.07 51.19 -9.85
N GLU A 865 16.31 52.05 -8.85
CA GLU A 865 15.71 53.41 -8.77
C GLU A 865 16.02 54.26 -10.03
N ASP A 866 17.18 54.04 -10.66
CA ASP A 866 17.59 54.72 -11.90
C ASP A 866 16.90 54.17 -13.17
N GLY A 867 16.06 53.14 -13.04
CA GLY A 867 15.32 52.50 -14.13
C GLY A 867 16.16 51.54 -14.98
N LEU A 868 17.28 51.04 -14.43
CA LEU A 868 18.09 49.99 -15.05
C LEU A 868 17.60 48.62 -14.59
N THR A 869 17.67 47.62 -15.48
CA THR A 869 17.23 46.24 -15.20
C THR A 869 18.42 45.29 -15.14
N PHE A 870 18.44 44.43 -14.14
CA PHE A 870 19.48 43.42 -13.93
C PHE A 870 18.83 42.07 -13.63
N THR A 871 19.50 40.98 -13.98
CA THR A 871 19.00 39.62 -13.72
C THR A 871 19.75 39.03 -12.54
N PHE A 872 19.03 38.50 -11.56
CA PHE A 872 19.61 37.84 -10.38
C PHE A 872 19.02 36.45 -10.16
N PRO A 873 19.77 35.53 -9.52
CA PRO A 873 19.24 34.24 -9.10
C PRO A 873 18.09 34.40 -8.10
N ILE A 874 17.10 33.51 -8.18
CA ILE A 874 16.01 33.40 -7.22
C ILE A 874 15.94 31.97 -6.67
N ILE A 875 15.77 31.84 -5.36
CA ILE A 875 15.63 30.55 -4.67
C ILE A 875 14.20 30.44 -4.15
N TRP A 876 13.49 29.40 -4.55
CA TRP A 876 12.10 29.15 -4.14
C TRP A 876 12.01 28.28 -2.89
N SER A 877 11.06 28.59 -2.02
CA SER A 877 10.76 27.80 -0.82
C SER A 877 9.76 26.67 -1.13
N PRO A 878 10.04 25.41 -0.72
CA PRO A 878 9.09 24.30 -0.85
C PRO A 878 8.00 24.29 0.22
N ILE A 879 8.06 25.20 1.20
CA ILE A 879 7.15 25.20 2.34
C ILE A 879 5.71 25.44 1.85
N GLY A 880 4.80 24.53 2.23
CA GLY A 880 3.38 24.66 1.94
C GLY A 880 2.94 24.10 0.58
N TYR A 881 3.86 23.56 -0.24
CA TYR A 881 3.52 22.83 -1.46
C TYR A 881 3.20 21.36 -1.16
N ASP A 882 2.04 20.88 -1.58
CA ASP A 882 1.67 19.46 -1.52
C ASP A 882 1.38 18.95 -2.95
N PRO A 883 2.20 18.02 -3.49
CA PRO A 883 1.98 17.47 -4.83
C PRO A 883 0.74 16.56 -4.91
N TYR A 884 0.17 16.15 -3.77
CA TYR A 884 -0.98 15.23 -3.68
C TYR A 884 -2.25 15.92 -3.17
N GLN A 885 -2.33 17.24 -3.32
CA GLN A 885 -3.55 18.00 -3.10
C GLN A 885 -3.72 18.99 -4.26
N SER A 886 -4.89 18.97 -4.90
CA SER A 886 -5.17 19.82 -6.04
C SER A 886 -5.40 21.26 -5.60
N GLY A 887 -5.08 22.18 -6.51
CA GLY A 887 -5.36 23.60 -6.31
C GLY A 887 -4.12 24.49 -6.39
N PRO A 888 -4.32 25.79 -6.13
CA PRO A 888 -3.27 26.79 -6.27
C PRO A 888 -2.39 26.85 -5.01
N TYR A 889 -1.08 26.76 -5.23
CA TYR A 889 -0.04 26.96 -4.23
C TYR A 889 0.69 28.26 -4.54
N ILE A 890 0.93 29.07 -3.51
CA ILE A 890 1.76 30.27 -3.62
C ILE A 890 3.12 29.93 -3.04
N LEU A 891 4.13 29.87 -3.91
CA LEU A 891 5.52 29.64 -3.49
C LEU A 891 6.22 30.98 -3.36
N GLU A 892 6.89 31.20 -2.24
CA GLU A 892 7.69 32.38 -1.98
C GLU A 892 9.15 32.17 -2.40
N GLY A 893 9.76 33.19 -3.00
CA GLY A 893 11.13 33.17 -3.48
C GLY A 893 11.99 34.25 -2.84
N VAL A 894 13.29 33.98 -2.72
CA VAL A 894 14.30 34.91 -2.21
C VAL A 894 15.26 35.26 -3.34
N ILE A 895 15.24 36.53 -3.76
CA ILE A 895 16.19 37.06 -4.75
C ILE A 895 17.57 37.17 -4.10
N GLN A 896 18.60 36.61 -4.74
CA GLN A 896 19.97 36.70 -4.30
C GLN A 896 20.57 38.03 -4.79
N LEU A 897 20.50 39.07 -3.95
CA LEU A 897 21.04 40.40 -4.25
C LEU A 897 22.45 40.54 -3.64
N PRO A 898 23.39 41.23 -4.33
CA PRO A 898 24.68 41.56 -3.76
C PRO A 898 24.57 42.38 -2.47
N ASN A 899 25.52 42.21 -1.55
CA ASN A 899 25.55 42.90 -0.25
C ASN A 899 25.56 44.44 -0.34
N SER A 900 25.93 44.99 -1.50
CA SER A 900 25.93 46.43 -1.80
C SER A 900 24.59 46.97 -2.33
N TRP A 901 23.57 46.11 -2.50
CA TRP A 901 22.25 46.45 -3.03
C TRP A 901 21.18 46.39 -1.94
N GLU A 902 20.34 47.42 -1.87
CA GLU A 902 19.26 47.49 -0.86
C GLU A 902 17.89 47.26 -1.50
N PRO A 903 17.13 46.24 -1.09
CA PRO A 903 15.75 46.06 -1.51
C PRO A 903 14.84 47.09 -0.82
N GLN A 904 14.14 47.90 -1.63
CA GLN A 904 13.16 48.92 -1.19
C GLN A 904 11.76 48.63 -1.79
N PHE A 905 11.44 47.35 -1.95
CA PHE A 905 10.12 46.87 -2.39
C PHE A 905 9.42 46.14 -1.24
N ASP A 906 8.12 46.40 -1.06
CA ASP A 906 7.33 45.86 0.06
C ASP A 906 6.74 44.47 -0.22
N ARG A 907 6.88 43.95 -1.46
CA ARG A 907 6.29 42.68 -1.91
C ARG A 907 7.34 41.58 -1.98
N ILE A 908 6.99 40.38 -1.53
CA ILE A 908 7.84 39.19 -1.61
C ILE A 908 7.67 38.57 -3.00
N PRO A 909 8.75 38.11 -3.68
CA PRO A 909 8.64 37.34 -4.91
C PRO A 909 7.77 36.11 -4.68
N SER A 910 6.69 35.98 -5.44
CA SER A 910 5.78 34.84 -5.31
C SER A 910 5.36 34.33 -6.69
N ILE A 911 5.27 33.02 -6.83
CA ILE A 911 4.74 32.35 -8.03
C ILE A 911 3.58 31.45 -7.64
N THR A 912 2.53 31.42 -8.48
CA THR A 912 1.41 30.51 -8.28
C THR A 912 1.63 29.24 -9.09
N VAL A 913 1.65 28.10 -8.41
CA VAL A 913 1.67 26.77 -9.02
C VAL A 913 0.29 26.15 -8.85
N LEU A 914 -0.39 25.86 -9.95
CA LEU A 914 -1.67 25.17 -9.96
C LEU A 914 -1.40 23.67 -10.16
N VAL A 915 -1.59 22.88 -9.11
CA VAL A 915 -1.63 21.42 -9.23
C VAL A 915 -2.99 21.05 -9.80
N LEU A 916 -2.99 20.43 -10.99
CA LEU A 916 -4.20 20.00 -11.65
C LEU A 916 -4.89 18.89 -10.83
N PRO A 917 -6.24 18.82 -10.85
CA PRO A 917 -6.99 17.77 -10.17
C PRO A 917 -6.58 16.38 -10.66
N LYS A 918 -6.65 15.39 -9.76
CA LYS A 918 -6.42 13.99 -10.09
C LYS A 918 -7.57 13.47 -10.97
N ASP A 919 -7.25 12.63 -11.94
CA ASP A 919 -8.29 11.91 -12.68
C ASP A 919 -9.00 10.90 -11.76
N PRO A 920 -10.33 10.73 -11.89
CA PRO A 920 -11.09 9.78 -11.07
C PRO A 920 -10.68 8.32 -11.39
N PRO A 921 -10.89 7.39 -10.45
CA PRO A 921 -10.75 5.96 -10.72
C PRO A 921 -11.58 5.53 -11.95
N LEU A 922 -11.05 4.64 -12.79
CA LEU A 922 -11.74 4.21 -14.03
C LEU A 922 -12.80 3.16 -13.78
N ASP A 923 -12.50 2.16 -12.95
CA ASP A 923 -13.41 1.04 -12.72
C ASP A 923 -13.20 0.37 -11.36
N LEU A 924 -14.17 -0.42 -10.96
CA LEU A 924 -14.13 -1.31 -9.82
C LEU A 924 -14.52 -2.72 -10.28
N ILE A 925 -13.65 -3.70 -10.10
CA ILE A 925 -13.90 -5.09 -10.48
C ILE A 925 -14.09 -5.90 -9.20
N LEU A 926 -15.00 -6.86 -9.22
CA LEU A 926 -15.16 -7.85 -8.17
C LEU A 926 -14.71 -9.20 -8.72
N SER A 927 -13.75 -9.86 -8.07
CA SER A 927 -13.14 -11.08 -8.57
C SER A 927 -14.12 -12.24 -8.75
N ASN A 928 -15.19 -12.25 -7.96
CA ASN A 928 -16.23 -13.25 -8.01
C ASN A 928 -17.58 -12.70 -7.55
N ASP A 929 -18.62 -12.97 -8.31
CA ASP A 929 -19.97 -12.44 -8.09
C ASP A 929 -20.96 -13.51 -7.59
N PHE A 930 -20.46 -14.66 -7.14
CA PHE A 930 -21.31 -15.68 -6.53
C PHE A 930 -20.71 -16.27 -5.26
N PHE A 931 -21.54 -16.87 -4.42
CA PHE A 931 -21.07 -17.62 -3.24
C PHE A 931 -21.92 -18.87 -3.00
N ASN A 932 -21.30 -19.92 -2.49
CA ASN A 932 -21.98 -21.15 -2.08
C ASN A 932 -22.50 -21.00 -0.65
N GLN A 933 -23.80 -21.22 -0.44
CA GLN A 933 -24.35 -21.20 0.90
C GLN A 933 -23.91 -22.44 1.70
N THR A 934 -23.37 -22.22 2.90
CA THR A 934 -23.05 -23.29 3.86
C THR A 934 -23.94 -23.21 5.10
N ASN A 935 -23.97 -24.27 5.91
CA ASN A 935 -24.72 -24.33 7.17
C ASN A 935 -24.00 -23.66 8.37
N MET A 936 -22.92 -22.90 8.11
CA MET A 936 -22.14 -22.24 9.15
C MET A 936 -22.73 -20.87 9.50
N ASN A 937 -22.44 -20.33 10.69
CA ASN A 937 -22.87 -18.99 11.13
C ASN A 937 -21.74 -17.94 10.97
N THR A 938 -20.81 -18.17 10.05
CA THR A 938 -19.68 -17.26 9.78
C THR A 938 -19.94 -16.49 8.49
N PRO A 939 -19.39 -15.26 8.35
CA PRO A 939 -19.40 -14.55 7.08
C PRO A 939 -18.77 -15.40 5.98
N ILE A 940 -19.35 -15.35 4.77
CA ILE A 940 -18.88 -16.13 3.61
C ILE A 940 -18.21 -15.16 2.65
N LEU A 941 -16.94 -15.41 2.28
CA LEU A 941 -16.25 -14.63 1.26
C LEU A 941 -16.97 -14.79 -0.09
N VAL A 942 -17.29 -13.66 -0.72
CA VAL A 942 -17.88 -13.62 -2.06
C VAL A 942 -16.76 -13.41 -3.09
N GLY A 943 -15.97 -12.37 -2.92
CA GLY A 943 -14.88 -12.00 -3.83
C GLY A 943 -14.11 -10.79 -3.31
N GLU A 944 -13.06 -10.41 -4.03
CA GLU A 944 -12.17 -9.30 -3.71
C GLU A 944 -12.38 -8.16 -4.69
N PHE A 945 -12.35 -6.92 -4.19
CA PHE A 945 -12.44 -5.74 -5.04
C PHE A 945 -11.07 -5.33 -5.56
N THR A 946 -11.00 -5.06 -6.86
CA THR A 946 -9.84 -4.44 -7.52
C THR A 946 -10.28 -3.11 -8.11
N VAL A 947 -9.66 -2.02 -7.65
CA VAL A 947 -9.88 -0.69 -8.24
C VAL A 947 -8.91 -0.51 -9.40
N ILE A 948 -9.41 -0.02 -10.52
CA ILE A 948 -8.59 0.36 -11.67
C ILE A 948 -8.37 1.87 -11.60
N ASP A 949 -7.23 2.29 -11.06
CA ASP A 949 -6.79 3.68 -10.99
C ASP A 949 -5.45 3.84 -11.74
N PRO A 950 -5.36 4.70 -12.76
CA PRO A 950 -4.15 4.84 -13.58
C PRO A 950 -3.04 5.65 -12.88
N ILE A 951 -3.35 6.31 -11.76
CA ILE A 951 -2.43 7.20 -11.05
C ILE A 951 -1.84 6.51 -9.83
N ASP A 952 -2.68 6.01 -8.91
CA ASP A 952 -2.23 5.33 -7.69
C ASP A 952 -3.31 4.44 -7.04
N ASP A 953 -2.87 3.46 -6.23
CA ASP A 953 -3.76 2.48 -5.57
C ASP A 953 -4.24 2.93 -4.17
N ILE A 954 -4.28 4.25 -3.89
CA ILE A 954 -4.74 4.75 -2.59
C ILE A 954 -6.20 5.22 -2.69
N HIS A 955 -7.09 4.38 -2.16
CA HIS A 955 -8.53 4.58 -2.19
C HIS A 955 -9.23 3.92 -0.99
N THR A 956 -10.44 4.38 -0.70
CA THR A 956 -11.35 3.74 0.27
C THR A 956 -12.56 3.16 -0.45
N ILE A 957 -12.97 1.95 -0.06
CA ILE A 957 -14.11 1.23 -0.65
C ILE A 957 -15.18 1.07 0.43
N GLU A 958 -16.41 1.49 0.13
CA GLU A 958 -17.53 1.44 1.09
C GLU A 958 -18.83 0.96 0.44
N LEU A 959 -19.66 0.26 1.22
CA LEU A 959 -21.05 -0.03 0.87
C LEU A 959 -21.94 1.13 1.30
N ALA A 960 -22.72 1.68 0.38
CA ALA A 960 -23.70 2.72 0.70
C ALA A 960 -24.78 2.16 1.67
N PRO A 961 -24.95 2.71 2.89
CA PRO A 961 -25.87 2.14 3.87
C PRO A 961 -27.34 2.33 3.45
N GLY A 962 -28.16 1.29 3.62
CA GLY A 962 -29.60 1.35 3.34
C GLY A 962 -29.97 1.43 1.85
N VAL A 963 -29.04 1.12 0.96
CA VAL A 963 -29.25 1.08 -0.49
C VAL A 963 -29.15 -0.37 -0.98
N ALA A 964 -30.11 -0.77 -1.82
CA ALA A 964 -30.20 -2.11 -2.40
C ALA A 964 -30.12 -3.23 -1.33
N ASP A 965 -29.21 -4.19 -1.47
CA ASP A 965 -29.00 -5.31 -0.53
C ASP A 965 -27.75 -5.15 0.35
N ASN A 966 -27.14 -3.96 0.38
CA ASN A 966 -25.86 -3.72 1.06
C ASN A 966 -25.83 -4.14 2.53
N ASP A 967 -26.95 -4.02 3.26
CA ASP A 967 -27.03 -4.39 4.69
C ASP A 967 -26.78 -5.90 4.94
N LEU A 968 -26.89 -6.74 3.91
CA LEU A 968 -26.64 -8.18 3.98
C LEU A 968 -25.16 -8.54 3.76
N PHE A 969 -24.33 -7.56 3.39
CA PHE A 969 -22.91 -7.74 3.09
C PHE A 969 -22.03 -6.85 3.97
N SER A 970 -20.74 -7.16 3.99
CA SER A 970 -19.72 -6.32 4.63
C SER A 970 -18.45 -6.33 3.79
N ILE A 971 -17.74 -5.20 3.78
CA ILE A 971 -16.40 -5.13 3.21
C ILE A 971 -15.39 -5.16 4.35
N ILE A 972 -14.44 -6.09 4.29
CA ILE A 972 -13.34 -6.23 5.25
C ILE A 972 -12.07 -6.35 4.42
N ASP A 973 -11.12 -5.44 4.63
CA ASP A 973 -9.82 -5.43 3.93
C ASP A 973 -9.94 -5.55 2.39
N GLY A 974 -10.90 -4.83 1.79
CA GLY A 974 -11.12 -4.85 0.33
C GLY A 974 -11.90 -6.06 -0.19
N GLN A 975 -12.27 -7.00 0.67
CA GLN A 975 -13.02 -8.21 0.31
C GLN A 975 -14.50 -8.11 0.70
N LEU A 976 -15.37 -8.58 -0.19
CA LEU A 976 -16.81 -8.64 0.01
C LEU A 976 -17.20 -9.93 0.72
N TYR A 977 -17.90 -9.80 1.85
CA TYR A 977 -18.44 -10.92 2.62
C TYR A 977 -19.96 -10.86 2.69
N TRP A 978 -20.60 -12.02 2.63
CA TRP A 978 -21.99 -12.23 3.00
C TRP A 978 -22.10 -12.44 4.51
N ASN A 979 -22.88 -11.63 5.22
CA ASN A 979 -22.92 -11.62 6.69
C ASN A 979 -23.56 -12.88 7.32
N ASN A 980 -24.29 -13.68 6.54
CA ASN A 980 -24.85 -14.98 6.91
C ASN A 980 -25.78 -15.00 8.15
N THR A 981 -26.08 -13.84 8.75
CA THR A 981 -26.99 -13.68 9.90
C THR A 981 -28.46 -13.56 9.48
N ASP A 982 -28.72 -13.09 8.26
CA ASP A 982 -30.07 -12.95 7.70
C ASP A 982 -30.16 -13.78 6.40
N LEU A 983 -30.81 -14.94 6.49
CA LEU A 983 -30.88 -15.95 5.42
C LEU A 983 -31.54 -15.49 4.10
N ALA A 984 -32.08 -14.26 4.05
CA ALA A 984 -32.81 -13.70 2.90
C ALA A 984 -33.71 -14.74 2.20
N PRO A 985 -34.84 -15.13 2.82
CA PRO A 985 -35.67 -16.24 2.36
C PRO A 985 -36.14 -16.05 0.92
N GLY A 986 -35.93 -17.07 0.07
CA GLY A 986 -36.34 -17.05 -1.33
C GLY A 986 -35.69 -15.94 -2.18
N LYS A 987 -34.47 -15.51 -1.83
CA LYS A 987 -33.70 -14.55 -2.63
C LYS A 987 -32.31 -15.09 -2.94
N ASN A 988 -32.01 -15.30 -4.23
CA ASN A 988 -30.73 -15.84 -4.69
C ASN A 988 -29.93 -14.86 -5.56
N ILE A 989 -30.50 -13.69 -5.84
CA ILE A 989 -29.86 -12.62 -6.59
C ILE A 989 -29.93 -11.38 -5.70
N PHE A 990 -28.79 -10.78 -5.44
CA PHE A 990 -28.64 -9.59 -4.62
C PHE A 990 -28.03 -8.48 -5.46
N THR A 991 -28.46 -7.26 -5.22
CA THR A 991 -27.87 -6.09 -5.87
C THR A 991 -27.15 -5.28 -4.79
N ILE A 992 -25.87 -5.03 -4.97
CA ILE A 992 -25.09 -4.16 -4.07
C ILE A 992 -24.58 -2.96 -4.84
N ILE A 993 -24.42 -1.85 -4.12
CA ILE A 993 -23.86 -0.61 -4.66
C ILE A 993 -22.63 -0.24 -3.85
N VAL A 994 -21.48 -0.20 -4.51
CA VAL A 994 -20.18 0.04 -3.91
C VAL A 994 -19.66 1.39 -4.37
N THR A 995 -19.13 2.16 -3.43
CA THR A 995 -18.54 3.47 -3.66
C THR A 995 -17.05 3.40 -3.41
N VAL A 996 -16.25 3.89 -4.37
CA VAL A 996 -14.82 4.08 -4.22
C VAL A 996 -14.54 5.57 -4.15
N THR A 997 -13.78 5.99 -3.14
CA THR A 997 -13.31 7.37 -3.01
C THR A 997 -11.79 7.37 -3.03
N ASP A 998 -11.19 8.15 -3.92
CA ASP A 998 -9.74 8.33 -3.96
C ASP A 998 -9.28 9.43 -2.98
N ARG A 999 -7.96 9.65 -2.90
CA ARG A 999 -7.38 10.67 -2.01
C ARG A 999 -7.73 12.12 -2.36
N ASP A 1000 -8.11 12.43 -3.60
CA ASP A 1000 -8.53 13.77 -4.05
C ASP A 1000 -10.05 13.98 -3.86
N GLY A 1001 -10.74 12.96 -3.36
CA GLY A 1001 -12.19 12.97 -3.13
C GLY A 1001 -13.00 12.68 -4.38
N ASN A 1002 -12.39 12.20 -5.46
CA ASN A 1002 -13.13 11.69 -6.61
C ASN A 1002 -13.87 10.42 -6.23
N VAL A 1003 -15.10 10.31 -6.70
CA VAL A 1003 -15.99 9.19 -6.35
C VAL A 1003 -16.45 8.47 -7.59
N ILE A 1004 -16.32 7.14 -7.59
CA ILE A 1004 -17.06 6.28 -8.51
C ILE A 1004 -18.01 5.38 -7.74
N THR A 1005 -19.16 5.09 -8.34
CA THR A 1005 -20.17 4.19 -7.79
C THR A 1005 -20.49 3.13 -8.81
N LYS A 1006 -20.44 1.86 -8.40
CA LYS A 1006 -20.74 0.72 -9.28
C LYS A 1006 -21.70 -0.25 -8.62
N GLU A 1007 -22.63 -0.75 -9.43
CA GLU A 1007 -23.60 -1.77 -9.05
C GLU A 1007 -23.06 -3.15 -9.39
N PHE A 1008 -23.18 -4.09 -8.45
CA PHE A 1008 -22.86 -5.51 -8.67
C PHE A 1008 -24.08 -6.37 -8.39
N THR A 1009 -24.23 -7.42 -9.19
CA THR A 1009 -25.24 -8.46 -8.98
C THR A 1009 -24.55 -9.67 -8.39
N ILE A 1010 -24.87 -10.01 -7.14
CA ILE A 1010 -24.30 -11.16 -6.43
C ILE A 1010 -25.29 -12.33 -6.45
N THR A 1011 -24.81 -13.51 -6.84
CA THR A 1011 -25.61 -14.73 -6.95
C THR A 1011 -25.30 -15.70 -5.81
N ARG A 1012 -26.32 -16.10 -5.05
CA ARG A 1012 -26.19 -17.20 -4.09
C ARG A 1012 -26.46 -18.53 -4.77
N ASN A 1013 -25.46 -19.39 -4.79
CA ASN A 1013 -25.56 -20.74 -5.30
C ASN A 1013 -26.05 -21.70 -4.21
N LEU A 1014 -27.10 -22.46 -4.52
CA LEU A 1014 -27.77 -23.41 -3.62
C LEU A 1014 -27.71 -24.87 -4.14
N THR A 1015 -26.88 -25.14 -5.15
CA THR A 1015 -26.92 -26.40 -5.92
C THR A 1015 -26.74 -27.63 -5.02
N GLU A 1016 -25.78 -27.61 -4.08
CA GLU A 1016 -25.46 -28.78 -3.24
C GLU A 1016 -26.15 -28.78 -1.87
N LEU A 1017 -26.72 -27.65 -1.46
CA LEU A 1017 -27.26 -27.45 -0.11
C LEU A 1017 -28.32 -28.50 0.28
N LEU A 1018 -29.20 -28.91 -0.64
CA LEU A 1018 -30.24 -29.91 -0.34
C LEU A 1018 -29.64 -31.30 -0.07
N GLN A 1019 -28.51 -31.64 -0.70
CA GLN A 1019 -27.86 -32.94 -0.53
C GLN A 1019 -27.05 -32.98 0.77
N GLU A 1020 -26.34 -31.89 1.08
CA GLU A 1020 -25.47 -31.78 2.25
C GLU A 1020 -26.21 -31.52 3.57
N MET A 1021 -27.36 -30.85 3.55
CA MET A 1021 -28.04 -30.47 4.78
C MET A 1021 -28.39 -31.69 5.66
N GLU A 1022 -28.38 -31.55 6.98
CA GLU A 1022 -28.90 -32.61 7.84
C GLU A 1022 -30.43 -32.53 7.94
N ILE A 1023 -31.11 -33.62 7.57
CA ILE A 1023 -32.57 -33.73 7.71
C ILE A 1023 -32.89 -34.58 8.94
N PRO A 1024 -33.49 -33.99 9.99
CA PRO A 1024 -33.91 -34.75 11.16
C PRO A 1024 -34.82 -35.90 10.75
N ASN A 1025 -34.53 -37.11 11.21
CA ASN A 1025 -35.30 -38.31 10.82
C ASN A 1025 -36.29 -38.76 11.90
N THR A 1026 -36.47 -37.99 12.97
CA THR A 1026 -37.29 -38.35 14.14
C THR A 1026 -37.89 -37.11 14.79
N PHE A 1027 -39.15 -37.17 15.21
CA PHE A 1027 -39.81 -36.13 16.00
C PHE A 1027 -40.83 -36.72 16.99
N THR A 1028 -41.20 -35.94 18.00
CA THR A 1028 -41.95 -36.38 19.19
C THR A 1028 -43.07 -35.40 19.54
N PRO A 1029 -44.24 -35.46 18.87
CA PRO A 1029 -45.39 -34.60 19.18
C PRO A 1029 -46.01 -34.96 20.54
N ASP A 1030 -45.44 -34.44 21.63
CA ASP A 1030 -45.88 -34.66 23.02
C ASP A 1030 -46.23 -33.37 23.78
N GLY A 1031 -46.04 -32.21 23.15
CA GLY A 1031 -46.43 -30.88 23.60
C GLY A 1031 -45.43 -30.24 24.56
N ASP A 1032 -44.17 -30.70 24.58
CA ASP A 1032 -43.11 -30.14 25.41
C ASP A 1032 -42.38 -28.94 24.77
N GLY A 1033 -42.71 -28.61 23.51
CA GLY A 1033 -42.12 -27.55 22.71
C GLY A 1033 -40.86 -27.95 21.94
N ILE A 1034 -40.42 -29.21 22.03
CA ILE A 1034 -39.18 -29.71 21.41
C ILE A 1034 -39.52 -30.83 20.44
N ASN A 1035 -39.22 -30.62 19.14
CA ASN A 1035 -39.52 -31.59 18.09
C ASN A 1035 -41.00 -32.04 18.06
N ASP A 1036 -41.91 -31.13 18.44
CA ASP A 1036 -43.35 -31.39 18.44
C ASP A 1036 -43.96 -31.45 17.04
N ASP A 1037 -43.25 -30.88 16.08
CA ASP A 1037 -43.54 -30.94 14.67
C ASP A 1037 -42.25 -31.24 13.90
N TRP A 1038 -42.42 -31.61 12.64
CA TRP A 1038 -41.32 -31.91 11.74
C TRP A 1038 -41.36 -30.98 10.52
N GLY A 1039 -40.24 -30.29 10.30
CA GLY A 1039 -40.01 -29.42 9.16
C GLY A 1039 -38.53 -29.05 9.10
N ILE A 1040 -38.12 -28.39 8.03
CA ILE A 1040 -36.70 -28.10 7.76
C ILE A 1040 -36.57 -26.59 7.54
N PRO A 1041 -36.09 -25.83 8.55
CA PRO A 1041 -35.99 -24.37 8.49
C PRO A 1041 -35.26 -23.84 7.26
N LEU A 1042 -34.10 -24.42 6.96
CA LEU A 1042 -33.23 -24.04 5.83
C LEU A 1042 -33.89 -24.15 4.46
N LEU A 1043 -35.04 -24.83 4.33
CA LEU A 1043 -35.77 -24.85 3.07
C LEU A 1043 -36.31 -23.46 2.69
N GLU A 1044 -36.41 -22.52 3.63
CA GLU A 1044 -36.88 -21.14 3.37
C GLU A 1044 -35.94 -20.34 2.45
N MET A 1045 -34.72 -20.83 2.23
CA MET A 1045 -33.75 -20.22 1.32
C MET A 1045 -34.08 -20.46 -0.16
N PHE A 1046 -34.88 -21.49 -0.46
CA PHE A 1046 -35.29 -21.82 -1.82
C PHE A 1046 -36.61 -21.12 -2.17
N ASN A 1047 -36.75 -20.74 -3.44
CA ASN A 1047 -37.91 -20.03 -3.98
C ASN A 1047 -39.11 -20.97 -4.19
N SER A 1048 -38.84 -22.23 -4.55
CA SER A 1048 -39.88 -23.23 -4.81
C SER A 1048 -39.54 -24.60 -4.22
N VAL A 1049 -40.24 -24.95 -3.14
CA VAL A 1049 -40.09 -26.22 -2.42
C VAL A 1049 -41.41 -26.97 -2.36
N ARG A 1050 -41.38 -28.28 -2.57
CA ARG A 1050 -42.50 -29.19 -2.30
C ARG A 1050 -42.07 -30.27 -1.32
N MET A 1051 -42.79 -30.36 -0.20
CA MET A 1051 -42.54 -31.37 0.82
C MET A 1051 -43.75 -32.30 0.94
N HIS A 1052 -43.50 -33.60 0.83
CA HIS A 1052 -44.49 -34.67 0.88
C HIS A 1052 -44.15 -35.65 1.98
N ILE A 1053 -45.14 -36.14 2.72
CA ILE A 1053 -44.97 -37.25 3.66
C ILE A 1053 -45.97 -38.34 3.34
N TYR A 1054 -45.48 -39.58 3.27
CA TYR A 1054 -46.24 -40.77 2.94
C TYR A 1054 -46.20 -41.76 4.11
N GLU A 1055 -47.33 -42.40 4.39
CA GLU A 1055 -47.35 -43.59 5.25
C GLU A 1055 -46.83 -44.82 4.51
N ARG A 1056 -46.59 -45.91 5.23
CA ARG A 1056 -45.98 -47.13 4.69
C ARG A 1056 -46.73 -47.76 3.52
N GLY A 1057 -48.05 -47.58 3.45
CA GLY A 1057 -48.89 -48.00 2.33
C GLY A 1057 -48.83 -47.09 1.08
N GLY A 1058 -48.07 -45.99 1.11
CA GLY A 1058 -47.94 -45.02 0.02
C GLY A 1058 -49.03 -43.95 -0.01
N LEU A 1059 -49.93 -43.90 0.98
CA LEU A 1059 -50.89 -42.80 1.12
C LEU A 1059 -50.16 -41.53 1.58
N ARG A 1060 -50.33 -40.43 0.83
CA ARG A 1060 -49.81 -39.11 1.22
C ARG A 1060 -50.60 -38.55 2.40
N VAL A 1061 -49.92 -38.38 3.53
CA VAL A 1061 -50.49 -37.89 4.79
C VAL A 1061 -50.17 -36.43 5.05
N PHE A 1062 -49.16 -35.86 4.39
CA PHE A 1062 -48.85 -34.44 4.44
C PHE A 1062 -48.33 -33.93 3.10
N PHE A 1063 -48.65 -32.70 2.76
CA PHE A 1063 -48.14 -31.99 1.59
C PHE A 1063 -48.11 -30.50 1.90
N THR A 1064 -47.00 -29.84 1.58
CA THR A 1064 -46.92 -28.39 1.55
C THR A 1064 -46.01 -27.93 0.42
N ASN A 1065 -46.28 -26.72 -0.07
CA ASN A 1065 -45.42 -25.96 -0.96
C ASN A 1065 -44.80 -24.73 -0.26
N LYS A 1066 -44.95 -24.64 1.07
CA LYS A 1066 -44.37 -23.59 1.89
C LYS A 1066 -43.23 -24.20 2.70
N PRO A 1067 -41.99 -23.72 2.53
CA PRO A 1067 -40.84 -24.25 3.25
C PRO A 1067 -40.97 -24.22 4.78
N THR A 1068 -41.70 -23.22 5.30
CA THR A 1068 -41.90 -22.99 6.73
C THR A 1068 -42.96 -23.89 7.36
N ASP A 1069 -43.80 -24.56 6.57
CA ASP A 1069 -44.88 -25.39 7.10
C ASP A 1069 -44.31 -26.68 7.71
N ARG A 1070 -44.85 -27.08 8.86
CA ARG A 1070 -44.40 -28.25 9.61
C ARG A 1070 -45.50 -29.28 9.79
N TRP A 1071 -45.12 -30.54 9.94
CA TRP A 1071 -46.04 -31.66 10.15
C TRP A 1071 -46.04 -32.11 11.61
N ASP A 1072 -47.22 -32.10 12.23
CA ASP A 1072 -47.46 -32.45 13.63
C ASP A 1072 -47.73 -33.95 13.88
N GLY A 1073 -47.56 -34.80 12.85
CA GLY A 1073 -47.87 -36.23 12.93
C GLY A 1073 -49.37 -36.54 12.93
N THR A 1074 -50.21 -35.62 12.45
CA THR A 1074 -51.66 -35.85 12.26
C THR A 1074 -52.05 -35.97 10.79
N TYR A 1075 -53.19 -36.59 10.54
CA TYR A 1075 -53.84 -36.62 9.23
C TYR A 1075 -55.34 -36.47 9.39
N MET A 1076 -55.93 -35.48 8.69
CA MET A 1076 -57.34 -35.10 8.83
C MET A 1076 -57.75 -34.83 10.29
N GLY A 1077 -56.86 -34.19 11.07
CA GLY A 1077 -57.08 -33.86 12.48
C GLY A 1077 -57.06 -35.06 13.43
N LYS A 1078 -56.60 -36.23 12.97
CA LYS A 1078 -56.42 -37.41 13.82
C LYS A 1078 -54.94 -37.76 13.97
N PRO A 1079 -54.47 -38.10 15.18
CA PRO A 1079 -53.10 -38.56 15.39
C PRO A 1079 -52.82 -39.85 14.62
N LEU A 1080 -51.76 -39.87 13.83
CA LEU A 1080 -51.32 -41.07 13.12
C LEU A 1080 -50.52 -42.01 14.03
N PRO A 1081 -50.44 -43.33 13.76
CA PRO A 1081 -49.74 -44.28 14.61
C PRO A 1081 -48.24 -43.99 14.77
N ILE A 1082 -47.66 -44.42 15.90
CA ILE A 1082 -46.20 -44.54 16.07
C ILE A 1082 -45.72 -45.56 15.04
N ASP A 1083 -45.06 -45.08 13.98
CA ASP A 1083 -44.60 -45.87 12.85
C ASP A 1083 -43.54 -45.09 12.08
N THR A 1084 -43.00 -45.72 11.06
CA THR A 1084 -42.08 -45.15 10.10
C THR A 1084 -42.83 -44.61 8.87
N TYR A 1085 -42.55 -43.36 8.53
CA TYR A 1085 -43.07 -42.61 7.39
C TYR A 1085 -41.94 -42.31 6.40
N TYR A 1086 -42.30 -41.89 5.19
CA TYR A 1086 -41.35 -41.54 4.14
C TYR A 1086 -41.57 -40.10 3.72
N TYR A 1087 -40.51 -39.30 3.67
CA TYR A 1087 -40.57 -37.94 3.13
C TYR A 1087 -39.98 -37.87 1.72
N VAL A 1088 -40.49 -36.93 0.92
CA VAL A 1088 -39.92 -36.50 -0.35
C VAL A 1088 -39.92 -34.97 -0.35
N ILE A 1089 -38.75 -34.38 -0.51
CA ILE A 1089 -38.55 -32.94 -0.66
C ILE A 1089 -38.06 -32.72 -2.08
N GLU A 1090 -38.70 -31.83 -2.80
CA GLU A 1090 -38.34 -31.43 -4.16
C GLU A 1090 -38.11 -29.92 -4.16
N VAL A 1091 -36.99 -29.49 -4.73
CA VAL A 1091 -36.67 -28.09 -4.94
C VAL A 1091 -36.71 -27.86 -6.45
N ASP A 1092 -37.59 -26.96 -6.92
CA ASP A 1092 -37.70 -26.71 -8.37
C ASP A 1092 -36.56 -25.83 -8.89
N ASP A 1093 -35.94 -25.01 -8.03
CA ASP A 1093 -34.91 -24.05 -8.40
C ASP A 1093 -33.70 -24.71 -9.06
N ASN A 1094 -33.27 -25.86 -8.52
CA ASN A 1094 -32.16 -26.68 -9.03
C ASN A 1094 -32.61 -28.08 -9.48
N LYS A 1095 -33.92 -28.35 -9.51
CA LYS A 1095 -34.53 -29.66 -9.85
C LYS A 1095 -34.04 -30.82 -8.96
N GLU A 1096 -33.52 -30.53 -7.78
CA GLU A 1096 -33.05 -31.54 -6.84
C GLU A 1096 -34.20 -32.18 -6.07
N SER A 1097 -34.00 -33.43 -5.63
CA SER A 1097 -34.96 -34.08 -4.75
C SER A 1097 -34.28 -34.99 -3.72
N ARG A 1098 -34.74 -34.91 -2.48
CA ARG A 1098 -34.25 -35.74 -1.39
C ARG A 1098 -35.35 -36.56 -0.77
N LYS A 1099 -35.04 -37.82 -0.49
CA LYS A 1099 -35.99 -38.81 0.04
C LYS A 1099 -35.37 -39.49 1.25
N GLY A 1100 -36.20 -39.79 2.25
CA GLY A 1100 -35.70 -40.45 3.43
C GLY A 1100 -36.81 -40.98 4.33
N ILE A 1101 -36.38 -41.41 5.51
CA ILE A 1101 -37.23 -42.03 6.50
C ILE A 1101 -37.50 -41.03 7.63
N LEU A 1102 -38.75 -40.98 8.10
CA LEU A 1102 -39.18 -40.17 9.23
C LEU A 1102 -39.87 -41.04 10.28
N ASN A 1103 -39.33 -41.06 11.49
CA ASN A 1103 -39.88 -41.80 12.62
C ASN A 1103 -40.78 -40.88 13.47
N LEU A 1104 -42.05 -41.26 13.61
CA LEU A 1104 -42.98 -40.60 14.52
C LEU A 1104 -42.99 -41.36 15.85
N LEU A 1105 -42.49 -40.73 16.91
CA LEU A 1105 -42.51 -41.30 18.26
C LEU A 1105 -43.55 -40.58 19.12
N ARG A 1106 -44.15 -41.30 20.07
CA ARG A 1106 -44.94 -40.68 21.15
C ARG A 1106 -44.63 -41.37 22.46
N ARG A 1107 -44.45 -40.59 23.53
CA ARG A 1107 -44.47 -41.14 24.89
C ARG A 1107 -45.89 -41.64 25.19
N ASN A 1108 -45.96 -42.88 25.68
CA ASN A 1108 -47.20 -43.43 26.25
C ASN A 1108 -47.44 -42.91 27.66
#